data_AF-A0A8H4A816-F1
#
_entry.id   AF-A0A8H4A816-F1
#
_cell.length_a   1.000
_cell.length_b   1.000
_cell.length_c   1.000
_cell.angle_alpha   90.00
_cell.angle_beta   90.00
_cell.angle_gamma   90.00
#
_symmetry.space_group_name_H-M   'P 1'
#
loop_
_entity.id
_entity.type
_entity.pdbx_description
1 polymer ?
#
loop_
_entity_poly.entity_id
_entity_poly.type
_entity_poly.pdbx_seq_one_letter_code
_entity_poly.pdbx_strand_id
1 'polypeptide(L)'
;MTTSKNTSNGGKLKKNIHTYKFSDEEVEECEKFELIGEDPVVLQNANEAENDKDTLPCRILEDFIIFDANKKNQVVSLDEIDIERRELHAAGIVKPMFVGPDDDDDDDDDDDDGENESCQKRIPDQRFRTTTIFYYQIEYSQNGQSEIWLRTQYGFYKLRKAAQEYIQYFMPVFKRIRTANLAIEAIARDPEVTYEKFIEMIQDSSSLSSSSSYISDSITIQLTEKDIINNHEYIVDEIETWIDEQEAFGAVGCPLIARLSELKRKKGSKKPKLVHSGDTSTVKTKRNINPSLAVRNPTCVTPFIHDLTKGLFARRLVTVKHTNDEVTQAENLQKENSLVNEVVVKPVTHNVEWYGNIIAHDNNISYYRSAKVDDDIISVGDVVYVRNDESDIPWFAKVMYMYDDPKEGKMFHSRFFSHGRDTILDELAGERELFLLDNCEDNNLDTIMGKVNVKRLEREERENFSSDDTSFYFYRFWYNETYASFEDVYSHEDPTKEFLYCGDNELCYSCENKFAAKEKEKGPKLISQDENRQECFEYKGVEYHLNDFVYIIPDKKDDPYTIGQIIEILNKSGSMSLTSVGGAMALTSVGGTKVIVMLRLLGRYDDLIKETISINPSASHRDVITVSKTIKDCRRLFFTRETIKECADRLEGVCWVDHKNNISDLDAYKDENDTYYMDLIASKRSSKLEETCLFDVNDISKCQICEERRRKYQSLSIEFYDYIKMNNQKLRAMDIFSGCGGITVGMDQTGVIDTKWAIEFDSSAAMTFEKNNPSAVVYNQCANLLLERAIAEHGRQEKLNDLKDFLGRKVPSMPAPGDVDFIYCGPPCQGFSGVNRYQKADDIKNSLVATSLSYVDFYKPQYFLLENVRGMLCFRLGGEQDGVKIKGGIKMGVIKFILRSLTAMGYQTRFGVQQAGHHGVPQSRRRLFIWGAKQRLYLPDFPQPSTCFAKQGSISILLPNGSSFSYNKRANGHAPLPAVSVCDAINDLPEFEFVNPHLTYPATAEDKNEKRPFKQVIVPERGWAGDMVTKYESGPLSEYQRQCRKDSEFLHNHVTRAFNQLTVERIIRIPMFPGADHSNLPEKLKPWCLSDPNSAASRHNGWKGLFGRLDFNGHFLTALTDINPMGKTGTVIHPNQRRIITVRECARAQGFPDKFVFLSDRDDVKDMHRQIGNAVPPPLAFSLGRELVRSLLNTYKDQNNKGNKDKEATDHVMYEVWVDLSEK
;
A
#
# COMPACT_ATOMS: atom_id res chain seq x y z
N MET A 1 18.49 49.48 -55.88
CA MET A 1 18.11 49.35 -57.30
C MET A 1 17.08 48.24 -57.37
N THR A 2 15.82 48.40 -57.76
CA THR A 2 15.04 49.55 -58.21
C THR A 2 13.58 49.23 -57.83
N THR A 3 12.88 50.25 -57.36
CA THR A 3 11.49 50.26 -56.91
C THR A 3 10.47 49.96 -58.02
N SER A 4 9.38 49.26 -57.70
CA SER A 4 8.04 49.75 -58.01
C SER A 4 7.00 49.24 -57.00
N LYS A 5 6.21 50.18 -56.49
CA LYS A 5 5.05 49.97 -55.62
C LYS A 5 3.87 49.51 -56.48
N ASN A 6 3.05 48.59 -55.96
CA ASN A 6 1.62 48.63 -56.21
C ASN A 6 0.86 48.25 -54.93
N THR A 7 -0.08 49.12 -54.59
CA THR A 7 -0.92 49.15 -53.41
C THR A 7 -2.08 48.14 -53.50
N SER A 8 -2.30 47.44 -52.38
CA SER A 8 -3.58 46.98 -51.84
C SER A 8 -4.74 46.62 -52.79
N ASN A 9 -5.10 45.33 -52.78
CA ASN A 9 -6.49 44.97 -52.56
C ASN A 9 -6.55 43.76 -51.62
N GLY A 10 -7.08 44.00 -50.42
CA GLY A 10 -7.31 42.97 -49.41
C GLY A 10 -8.44 42.05 -49.86
N GLY A 11 -8.09 40.88 -50.39
CA GLY A 11 -8.98 39.73 -50.40
C GLY A 11 -8.89 39.03 -49.05
N LYS A 12 -9.83 39.31 -48.13
CA LYS A 12 -10.12 38.37 -47.03
C LYS A 12 -10.48 37.03 -47.68
N LEU A 13 -9.62 36.03 -47.56
CA LEU A 13 -9.99 34.64 -47.78
C LEU A 13 -11.19 34.35 -46.87
N LYS A 14 -12.39 34.28 -47.46
CA LYS A 14 -13.56 33.72 -46.79
C LYS A 14 -13.18 32.30 -46.38
N LYS A 15 -13.06 32.02 -45.07
CA LYS A 15 -13.07 30.64 -44.58
C LYS A 15 -14.35 30.00 -45.14
N ASN A 16 -14.22 29.01 -46.01
CA ASN A 16 -15.36 28.21 -46.42
C ASN A 16 -15.90 27.55 -45.13
N ILE A 17 -17.08 27.98 -44.70
CA ILE A 17 -17.77 27.39 -43.55
C ILE A 17 -18.37 26.10 -44.05
N HIS A 18 -17.71 24.97 -43.77
CA HIS A 18 -18.25 23.66 -44.09
C HIS A 18 -19.43 23.36 -43.16
N THR A 19 -20.53 22.88 -43.72
CA THR A 19 -21.78 22.68 -42.99
C THR A 19 -22.27 21.26 -43.23
N TYR A 20 -22.52 20.51 -42.17
CA TYR A 20 -23.02 19.15 -42.24
C TYR A 20 -24.49 19.12 -42.69
N LYS A 21 -24.81 18.18 -43.58
CA LYS A 21 -26.17 17.96 -44.11
C LYS A 21 -26.63 16.56 -43.73
N PHE A 22 -27.83 16.48 -43.15
CA PHE A 22 -28.43 15.20 -42.74
C PHE A 22 -28.76 14.31 -43.94
N SER A 23 -28.62 13.00 -43.75
CA SER A 23 -29.05 12.00 -44.73
C SER A 23 -30.46 11.49 -44.39
N ASP A 24 -31.28 11.18 -45.39
CA ASP A 24 -32.65 10.65 -45.18
C ASP A 24 -32.67 9.25 -44.52
N GLU A 25 -31.53 8.56 -44.52
CA GLU A 25 -31.31 7.24 -43.90
C GLU A 25 -30.62 7.32 -42.52
N GLU A 26 -30.36 8.52 -41.99
CA GLU A 26 -29.65 8.75 -40.74
C GLU A 26 -30.58 8.64 -39.53
N VAL A 27 -30.24 7.78 -38.56
CA VAL A 27 -31.00 7.62 -37.32
C VAL A 27 -30.45 8.52 -36.22
N GLU A 28 -31.31 9.28 -35.55
CA GLU A 28 -30.94 10.13 -34.41
C GLU A 28 -30.95 9.34 -33.09
N GLU A 29 -29.94 9.57 -32.27
CA GLU A 29 -29.79 8.98 -30.95
C GLU A 29 -30.99 9.32 -30.05
N CYS A 30 -31.60 8.29 -29.47
CA CYS A 30 -32.67 8.44 -28.48
C CYS A 30 -32.68 7.26 -27.50
N GLU A 31 -33.44 7.41 -26.40
CA GLU A 31 -33.59 6.39 -25.34
C GLU A 31 -34.05 5.01 -25.86
N LYS A 32 -34.75 4.97 -26.99
CA LYS A 32 -35.31 3.73 -27.57
C LYS A 32 -34.45 3.15 -28.71
N PHE A 33 -33.29 3.73 -28.97
CA PHE A 33 -32.44 3.28 -30.07
C PHE A 33 -31.67 2.01 -29.69
N GLU A 34 -32.04 0.89 -30.33
CA GLU A 34 -31.34 -0.39 -30.24
C GLU A 34 -30.53 -0.62 -31.51
N LEU A 35 -29.23 -0.93 -31.35
CA LEU A 35 -28.36 -1.18 -32.47
C LEU A 35 -28.42 -2.67 -32.89
N ILE A 36 -28.54 -2.95 -34.19
CA ILE A 36 -28.67 -4.33 -34.68
C ILE A 36 -27.37 -5.10 -34.37
N GLY A 37 -27.47 -6.14 -33.53
CA GLY A 37 -26.33 -6.96 -33.10
C GLY A 37 -25.70 -6.58 -31.75
N GLU A 38 -26.28 -5.60 -31.04
CA GLU A 38 -25.98 -5.27 -29.64
C GLU A 38 -26.78 -6.21 -28.71
N ASP A 39 -26.17 -6.82 -27.68
CA ASP A 39 -26.95 -7.57 -26.68
C ASP A 39 -27.90 -6.59 -25.97
N PRO A 40 -29.15 -6.99 -25.65
CA PRO A 40 -30.02 -6.15 -24.85
C PRO A 40 -29.35 -5.90 -23.51
N VAL A 41 -28.99 -4.64 -23.25
CA VAL A 41 -28.55 -4.20 -21.92
C VAL A 41 -29.63 -4.68 -20.96
N VAL A 42 -29.32 -5.65 -20.10
CA VAL A 42 -30.22 -6.03 -19.03
C VAL A 42 -30.36 -4.77 -18.19
N LEU A 43 -31.49 -4.06 -18.35
CA LEU A 43 -31.90 -3.01 -17.43
C LEU A 43 -32.09 -3.67 -16.07
N GLN A 44 -30.98 -3.87 -15.36
CA GLN A 44 -30.98 -3.98 -13.91
C GLN A 44 -31.81 -2.80 -13.43
N ASN A 45 -32.80 -3.04 -12.56
CA ASN A 45 -33.67 -2.02 -12.00
C ASN A 45 -32.90 -0.71 -11.83
N ALA A 46 -33.19 0.25 -12.71
CA ALA A 46 -32.46 1.50 -12.83
C ALA A 46 -32.69 2.35 -11.57
N ASN A 47 -31.92 2.05 -10.52
CA ASN A 47 -31.59 3.00 -9.48
C ASN A 47 -30.40 3.79 -10.01
N GLU A 48 -30.72 4.93 -10.65
CA GLU A 48 -29.79 5.89 -11.23
C GLU A 48 -28.75 6.37 -10.17
N ALA A 49 -27.48 5.96 -10.31
CA ALA A 49 -26.32 6.63 -9.70
C ALA A 49 -24.94 6.25 -10.30
N GLU A 50 -24.85 5.33 -11.26
CA GLU A 50 -23.57 4.99 -11.90
C GLU A 50 -23.59 5.52 -13.33
N ASN A 51 -22.73 6.51 -13.59
CA ASN A 51 -22.48 7.10 -14.91
C ASN A 51 -21.16 6.50 -15.44
N ASP A 52 -21.15 5.20 -15.67
CA ASP A 52 -19.96 4.47 -16.15
C ASP A 52 -20.27 3.75 -17.48
N LYS A 53 -19.22 3.36 -18.24
CA LYS A 53 -19.34 2.55 -19.46
C LYS A 53 -20.10 1.22 -19.22
N ASP A 54 -20.17 0.78 -17.96
CA ASP A 54 -20.90 -0.42 -17.52
C ASP A 54 -22.43 -0.25 -17.47
N THR A 55 -22.93 0.99 -17.55
CA THR A 55 -24.36 1.33 -17.42
C THR A 55 -24.99 1.87 -18.71
N LEU A 56 -24.17 2.36 -19.64
CA LEU A 56 -24.60 2.92 -20.92
C LEU A 56 -23.96 2.16 -22.08
N PRO A 57 -24.66 1.98 -23.21
CA PRO A 57 -24.10 1.26 -24.35
C PRO A 57 -22.84 1.93 -24.90
N CYS A 58 -21.84 1.10 -25.20
CA CYS A 58 -20.59 1.52 -25.82
C CYS A 58 -20.59 1.09 -27.29
N ARG A 59 -20.23 2.00 -28.20
CA ARG A 59 -20.38 1.82 -29.64
C ARG A 59 -19.15 2.36 -30.38
N ILE A 60 -18.91 1.88 -31.59
CA ILE A 60 -17.89 2.44 -32.49
C ILE A 60 -18.56 3.44 -33.43
N LEU A 61 -17.91 4.57 -33.67
CA LEU A 61 -18.32 5.55 -34.68
C LEU A 61 -17.22 5.67 -35.76
N GLU A 62 -17.53 5.19 -36.96
CA GLU A 62 -16.72 5.30 -38.16
C GLU A 62 -17.25 6.40 -39.10
N ASP A 63 -16.43 6.83 -40.06
CA ASP A 63 -16.74 7.91 -41.01
C ASP A 63 -17.29 9.17 -40.31
N PHE A 64 -16.69 9.52 -39.16
CA PHE A 64 -17.29 10.50 -38.24
C PHE A 64 -16.99 11.96 -38.63
N ILE A 65 -17.95 12.84 -38.32
CA ILE A 65 -17.88 14.29 -38.50
C ILE A 65 -18.46 14.97 -37.27
N ILE A 66 -17.80 16.02 -36.77
CA ILE A 66 -18.30 16.81 -35.63
C ILE A 66 -18.75 18.19 -36.12
N PHE A 67 -19.92 18.61 -35.69
CA PHE A 67 -20.51 19.89 -36.06
C PHE A 67 -21.26 20.55 -34.89
N ASP A 68 -21.39 21.87 -34.93
CA ASP A 68 -22.11 22.69 -33.96
C ASP A 68 -23.58 22.81 -34.37
N ALA A 69 -24.46 22.09 -33.67
CA ALA A 69 -25.91 22.07 -33.91
C ALA A 69 -26.53 23.46 -33.75
N ASN A 70 -25.99 24.28 -32.84
CA ASN A 70 -26.47 25.65 -32.59
C ASN A 70 -25.98 26.67 -33.63
N LYS A 71 -25.05 26.29 -34.50
CA LYS A 71 -24.54 27.15 -35.59
C LYS A 71 -24.80 26.57 -36.97
N LYS A 72 -26.07 26.22 -37.22
CA LYS A 72 -26.54 25.69 -38.51
C LYS A 72 -25.73 24.46 -38.97
N ASN A 73 -25.29 23.61 -38.04
CA ASN A 73 -24.46 22.43 -38.31
C ASN A 73 -23.08 22.75 -38.91
N GLN A 74 -22.46 23.86 -38.51
CA GLN A 74 -21.10 24.19 -38.93
C GLN A 74 -20.12 23.13 -38.42
N VAL A 75 -19.27 22.60 -39.31
CA VAL A 75 -18.20 21.66 -38.95
C VAL A 75 -17.10 22.39 -38.16
N VAL A 76 -16.69 21.81 -37.02
CA VAL A 76 -15.76 22.43 -36.04
C VAL A 76 -14.75 21.41 -35.54
N SER A 77 -13.63 21.84 -34.97
CA SER A 77 -12.66 20.92 -34.36
C SER A 77 -13.21 20.31 -33.06
N LEU A 78 -12.75 19.09 -32.70
CA LEU A 78 -13.09 18.43 -31.43
C LEU A 78 -12.66 19.27 -30.21
N ASP A 79 -11.55 20.00 -30.31
CA ASP A 79 -11.03 20.91 -29.27
C ASP A 79 -11.95 22.11 -28.97
N GLU A 80 -13.02 22.33 -29.76
CA GLU A 80 -13.95 23.46 -29.56
C GLU A 80 -15.12 23.12 -28.62
N ILE A 81 -15.09 21.94 -27.97
CA ILE A 81 -16.16 21.45 -27.10
C ILE A 81 -16.35 22.27 -25.82
N ASP A 82 -15.27 22.83 -25.25
CA ASP A 82 -15.29 23.59 -23.99
C ASP A 82 -15.64 25.08 -24.16
N ILE A 83 -15.97 25.51 -25.39
CA ILE A 83 -16.34 26.90 -25.66
C ILE A 83 -17.81 27.12 -25.26
N GLU A 84 -18.05 27.99 -24.27
CA GLU A 84 -19.40 28.34 -23.78
C GLU A 84 -20.41 28.59 -24.93
N ARG A 85 -21.61 28.02 -24.78
CA ARG A 85 -22.77 28.14 -25.70
C ARG A 85 -22.66 27.40 -27.04
N ARG A 86 -21.75 26.42 -27.17
CA ARG A 86 -21.75 25.47 -28.30
C ARG A 86 -22.44 24.17 -27.94
N GLU A 87 -23.03 23.52 -28.94
CA GLU A 87 -23.66 22.21 -28.79
C GLU A 87 -23.15 21.32 -29.91
N LEU A 88 -22.14 20.52 -29.59
CA LEU A 88 -21.45 19.69 -30.58
C LEU A 88 -22.13 18.34 -30.69
N HIS A 89 -22.44 17.95 -31.92
CA HIS A 89 -23.00 16.64 -32.27
C HIS A 89 -22.00 15.94 -33.20
N ALA A 90 -22.02 14.60 -33.21
CA ALA A 90 -21.27 13.79 -34.15
C ALA A 90 -22.22 12.99 -35.05
N ALA A 91 -21.83 12.80 -36.31
CA ALA A 91 -22.53 11.90 -37.22
C ALA A 91 -21.54 10.95 -37.90
N GLY A 92 -21.96 9.73 -38.20
CA GLY A 92 -21.12 8.71 -38.81
C GLY A 92 -21.83 7.37 -38.97
N ILE A 93 -21.06 6.30 -39.18
CA ILE A 93 -21.53 4.92 -39.20
C ILE A 93 -21.31 4.33 -37.81
N VAL A 94 -22.40 3.92 -37.15
CA VAL A 94 -22.35 3.33 -35.82
C VAL A 94 -22.26 1.80 -35.90
N LYS A 95 -21.42 1.20 -35.05
CA LYS A 95 -21.26 -0.26 -34.94
C LYS A 95 -21.28 -0.68 -33.46
N PRO A 96 -21.81 -1.88 -33.14
CA PRO A 96 -21.87 -2.34 -31.75
C PRO A 96 -20.47 -2.56 -31.21
N MET A 97 -20.25 -2.20 -29.93
CA MET A 97 -19.04 -2.53 -29.20
C MET A 97 -19.43 -3.25 -27.91
N PHE A 98 -18.79 -4.37 -27.62
CA PHE A 98 -18.90 -4.97 -26.30
C PHE A 98 -17.79 -4.43 -25.42
N VAL A 99 -18.19 -3.66 -24.41
CA VAL A 99 -17.39 -3.40 -23.22
C VAL A 99 -17.75 -4.52 -22.24
N GLY A 100 -16.77 -5.35 -21.88
CA GLY A 100 -16.96 -6.24 -20.75
C GLY A 100 -17.13 -5.36 -19.50
N PRO A 101 -17.98 -5.73 -18.54
CA PRO A 101 -17.93 -5.05 -17.26
C PRO A 101 -16.52 -5.29 -16.72
N ASP A 102 -15.82 -4.20 -16.34
CA ASP A 102 -14.48 -4.18 -15.77
C ASP A 102 -13.27 -3.97 -16.71
N ASP A 103 -13.24 -2.90 -17.51
CA ASP A 103 -11.96 -2.39 -18.04
C ASP A 103 -11.19 -1.68 -16.90
N ASP A 104 -10.17 -2.31 -16.30
CA ASP A 104 -9.15 -1.76 -15.38
C ASP A 104 -7.91 -2.69 -15.35
N ASP A 105 -7.00 -2.56 -16.32
CA ASP A 105 -5.73 -3.32 -16.40
C ASP A 105 -4.65 -2.85 -15.42
N ASP A 106 -3.76 -3.77 -15.04
CA ASP A 106 -2.29 -3.68 -15.24
C ASP A 106 -1.65 -5.11 -15.27
N ASP A 107 -0.83 -5.30 -16.30
CA ASP A 107 0.34 -6.16 -16.59
C ASP A 107 0.37 -7.69 -16.38
N ASP A 108 0.47 -8.41 -17.51
CA ASP A 108 1.23 -9.67 -17.70
C ASP A 108 1.65 -9.76 -19.19
N ASP A 109 2.95 -9.55 -19.50
CA ASP A 109 3.56 -9.77 -20.83
C ASP A 109 4.33 -11.10 -20.87
N ASP A 110 4.13 -11.89 -21.94
CA ASP A 110 5.13 -12.74 -22.61
C ASP A 110 4.56 -13.28 -23.97
N ASP A 111 5.35 -13.17 -25.04
CA ASP A 111 5.05 -13.40 -26.48
C ASP A 111 4.85 -14.88 -26.90
N ASP A 112 4.02 -15.15 -27.94
CA ASP A 112 4.38 -15.94 -29.15
C ASP A 112 3.27 -15.88 -30.25
N ASP A 113 3.69 -15.75 -31.51
CA ASP A 113 2.86 -15.50 -32.71
C ASP A 113 2.43 -16.79 -33.45
N GLY A 114 1.20 -16.81 -33.96
CA GLY A 114 0.75 -17.85 -34.90
C GLY A 114 -0.59 -17.53 -35.60
N GLU A 115 -0.51 -17.09 -36.86
CA GLU A 115 -1.64 -16.75 -37.73
C GLU A 115 -2.54 -17.94 -38.10
N ASN A 116 -3.87 -17.75 -38.12
CA ASN A 116 -4.77 -18.43 -39.05
C ASN A 116 -6.11 -17.68 -39.22
N GLU A 117 -6.35 -17.20 -40.43
CA GLU A 117 -7.62 -16.60 -40.88
C GLU A 117 -8.71 -17.68 -41.10
N SER A 118 -9.96 -17.42 -40.65
CA SER A 118 -11.13 -17.45 -41.55
C SER A 118 -12.49 -17.11 -40.90
N CYS A 119 -13.24 -16.28 -41.65
CA CYS A 119 -14.70 -16.21 -41.84
C CYS A 119 -15.62 -15.60 -40.74
N GLN A 120 -15.78 -14.27 -40.77
CA GLN A 120 -16.91 -13.54 -40.15
C GLN A 120 -18.00 -13.17 -41.18
N LYS A 121 -19.28 -13.32 -40.82
CA LYS A 121 -20.43 -12.75 -41.56
C LYS A 121 -20.62 -11.28 -41.15
N ARG A 122 -20.58 -10.34 -42.10
CA ARG A 122 -20.78 -8.89 -41.87
C ARG A 122 -22.24 -8.54 -41.51
N ILE A 123 -22.41 -7.74 -40.46
CA ILE A 123 -23.65 -7.01 -40.10
C ILE A 123 -23.75 -5.74 -40.97
N PRO A 124 -24.95 -5.30 -41.44
CA PRO A 124 -25.09 -4.11 -42.29
C PRO A 124 -24.76 -2.80 -41.56
N ASP A 125 -24.11 -1.86 -42.27
CA ASP A 125 -23.73 -0.53 -41.75
C ASP A 125 -24.97 0.35 -41.49
N GLN A 126 -25.03 1.01 -40.33
CA GLN A 126 -26.11 1.94 -39.96
C GLN A 126 -25.57 3.37 -39.79
N ARG A 127 -26.14 4.34 -40.53
CA ARG A 127 -25.82 5.77 -40.38
C ARG A 127 -26.54 6.36 -39.17
N PHE A 128 -25.81 7.13 -38.38
CA PHE A 128 -26.23 7.53 -37.04
C PHE A 128 -25.74 8.93 -36.69
N ARG A 129 -26.57 9.64 -35.94
CA ARG A 129 -26.28 10.96 -35.36
C ARG A 129 -26.41 10.93 -33.85
N THR A 130 -25.37 11.37 -33.16
CA THR A 130 -25.39 11.50 -31.70
C THR A 130 -26.26 12.69 -31.27
N THR A 131 -26.72 12.64 -30.02
CA THR A 131 -27.09 13.84 -29.27
C THR A 131 -25.84 14.64 -28.88
N THR A 132 -26.04 15.66 -28.04
CA THR A 132 -24.97 16.54 -27.56
C THR A 132 -23.84 15.75 -26.93
N ILE A 133 -22.64 15.97 -27.45
CA ILE A 133 -21.40 15.47 -26.87
C ILE A 133 -21.15 16.26 -25.60
N PHE A 134 -21.08 15.56 -24.46
CA PHE A 134 -20.82 16.18 -23.17
C PHE A 134 -19.33 16.35 -22.89
N TYR A 135 -18.52 15.37 -23.26
CA TYR A 135 -17.06 15.43 -23.22
C TYR A 135 -16.47 14.36 -24.14
N TYR A 136 -15.17 14.44 -24.42
CA TYR A 136 -14.41 13.36 -25.04
C TYR A 136 -13.27 12.93 -24.10
N GLN A 137 -12.86 11.68 -24.20
CA GLN A 137 -11.73 11.12 -23.45
C GLN A 137 -10.76 10.41 -24.39
N ILE A 138 -9.48 10.36 -24.00
CA ILE A 138 -8.43 9.66 -24.74
C ILE A 138 -7.97 8.52 -23.84
N GLU A 139 -8.07 7.30 -24.35
CA GLU A 139 -7.57 6.10 -23.68
C GLU A 139 -6.32 5.62 -24.42
N TYR A 140 -5.28 5.24 -23.68
CA TYR A 140 -4.06 4.70 -24.26
C TYR A 140 -4.10 3.18 -24.13
N SER A 141 -3.94 2.48 -25.24
CA SER A 141 -3.75 1.02 -25.20
C SER A 141 -2.29 0.68 -24.88
N GLN A 142 -2.06 -0.51 -24.32
CA GLN A 142 -0.73 -1.06 -24.02
C GLN A 142 0.23 -1.06 -25.24
N ASN A 143 -0.31 -1.01 -26.46
CA ASN A 143 0.42 -0.99 -27.72
C ASN A 143 0.78 0.43 -28.21
N GLY A 144 0.57 1.48 -27.38
CA GLY A 144 0.86 2.88 -27.72
C GLY A 144 -0.18 3.55 -28.63
N GLN A 145 -1.32 2.91 -28.89
CA GLN A 145 -2.39 3.49 -29.71
C GLN A 145 -3.35 4.31 -28.85
N SER A 146 -3.67 5.53 -29.29
CA SER A 146 -4.64 6.40 -28.63
C SER A 146 -6.04 6.19 -29.21
N GLU A 147 -7.00 5.97 -28.33
CA GLU A 147 -8.40 5.77 -28.64
C GLU A 147 -9.19 6.99 -28.17
N ILE A 148 -9.90 7.66 -29.08
CA ILE A 148 -10.72 8.82 -28.72
C ILE A 148 -12.16 8.36 -28.54
N TRP A 149 -12.75 8.66 -27.40
CA TRP A 149 -14.12 8.33 -27.05
C TRP A 149 -14.96 9.58 -26.85
N LEU A 150 -16.19 9.58 -27.35
CA LEU A 150 -17.19 10.62 -27.10
C LEU A 150 -18.22 10.12 -26.10
N ARG A 151 -18.59 10.96 -25.13
CA ARG A 151 -19.68 10.69 -24.21
C ARG A 151 -20.89 11.55 -24.55
N THR A 152 -22.06 10.92 -24.65
CA THR A 152 -23.35 11.58 -24.91
C THR A 152 -24.34 11.32 -23.77
N GLN A 153 -25.60 11.70 -23.96
CA GLN A 153 -26.67 11.33 -23.02
C GLN A 153 -26.97 9.82 -23.00
N TYR A 154 -26.80 9.11 -24.12
CA TYR A 154 -27.32 7.74 -24.27
C TYR A 154 -26.23 6.69 -24.53
N GLY A 155 -24.96 7.07 -24.67
CA GLY A 155 -23.89 6.11 -24.88
C GLY A 155 -22.48 6.71 -25.00
N PHE A 156 -21.50 5.81 -25.02
CA PHE A 156 -20.10 6.11 -25.32
C PHE A 156 -19.76 5.69 -26.74
N TYR A 157 -19.04 6.53 -27.49
CA TYR A 157 -18.70 6.30 -28.90
C TYR A 157 -17.20 6.38 -29.13
N LYS A 158 -16.56 5.25 -29.44
CA LYS A 158 -15.15 5.22 -29.85
C LYS A 158 -15.01 5.63 -31.30
N LEU A 159 -14.26 6.70 -31.53
CA LEU A 159 -13.95 7.22 -32.85
C LEU A 159 -12.93 6.32 -33.55
N ARG A 160 -13.29 5.82 -34.73
CA ARG A 160 -12.44 4.93 -35.52
C ARG A 160 -11.87 5.60 -36.76
N LYS A 161 -12.71 6.04 -37.70
CA LYS A 161 -12.26 6.63 -38.98
C LYS A 161 -12.92 7.99 -39.17
N ALA A 162 -12.13 9.06 -39.34
CA ALA A 162 -12.69 10.38 -39.62
C ALA A 162 -13.17 10.44 -41.08
N ALA A 163 -14.29 11.12 -41.35
CA ALA A 163 -14.73 11.32 -42.72
C ALA A 163 -13.74 12.21 -43.49
N GLN A 164 -13.58 11.97 -44.79
CA GLN A 164 -12.61 12.68 -45.63
C GLN A 164 -12.73 14.21 -45.53
N GLU A 165 -13.94 14.72 -45.39
CA GLU A 165 -14.25 16.14 -45.26
C GLU A 165 -14.00 16.74 -43.86
N TYR A 166 -13.86 15.88 -42.83
CA TYR A 166 -13.60 16.26 -41.45
C TYR A 166 -12.11 16.26 -41.08
N ILE A 167 -11.29 15.52 -41.84
CA ILE A 167 -9.85 15.33 -41.56
C ILE A 167 -9.14 16.66 -41.26
N GLN A 168 -9.34 17.71 -42.05
CA GLN A 168 -8.67 19.00 -41.83
C GLN A 168 -8.96 19.66 -40.47
N TYR A 169 -10.11 19.37 -39.85
CA TYR A 169 -10.51 19.86 -38.53
C TYR A 169 -9.96 18.97 -37.41
N PHE A 170 -9.83 17.67 -37.68
CA PHE A 170 -9.35 16.67 -36.71
C PHE A 170 -7.81 16.59 -36.60
N MET A 171 -7.10 16.88 -37.68
CA MET A 171 -5.64 16.71 -37.79
C MET A 171 -4.81 17.40 -36.68
N PRO A 172 -5.11 18.64 -36.23
CA PRO A 172 -4.36 19.26 -35.13
C PRO A 172 -4.44 18.48 -33.82
N VAL A 173 -5.63 17.97 -33.49
CA VAL A 173 -5.88 17.15 -32.29
C VAL A 173 -5.13 15.83 -32.39
N PHE A 174 -5.25 15.16 -33.54
CA PHE A 174 -4.59 13.89 -33.79
C PHE A 174 -3.05 13.99 -33.70
N LYS A 175 -2.45 15.05 -34.28
CA LYS A 175 -1.00 15.26 -34.20
C LYS A 175 -0.51 15.45 -32.76
N ARG A 176 -1.23 16.23 -31.94
CA ARG A 176 -0.90 16.47 -30.52
C ARG A 176 -0.87 15.17 -29.74
N ILE A 177 -1.90 14.34 -29.90
CA ILE A 177 -2.02 13.05 -29.21
C ILE A 177 -0.92 12.08 -29.68
N ARG A 178 -0.70 11.96 -31.00
CA ARG A 178 0.30 11.03 -31.54
C ARG A 178 1.74 11.36 -31.11
N THR A 179 2.08 12.65 -30.99
CA THR A 179 3.40 13.06 -30.47
C THR A 179 3.62 12.68 -29.00
N ALA A 180 2.58 12.72 -28.17
CA ALA A 180 2.69 12.30 -26.76
C ALA A 180 2.91 10.79 -26.67
N ASN A 181 2.15 9.99 -27.45
CA ASN A 181 2.30 8.54 -27.48
C ASN A 181 3.68 8.09 -27.92
N LEU A 182 4.23 8.68 -28.99
CA LEU A 182 5.56 8.33 -29.45
C LEU A 182 6.63 8.62 -28.40
N ALA A 183 6.46 9.68 -27.62
CA ALA A 183 7.37 10.00 -26.53
C ALA A 183 7.27 8.95 -25.41
N ILE A 184 6.05 8.55 -25.04
CA ILE A 184 5.80 7.48 -24.06
C ILE A 184 6.38 6.15 -24.55
N GLU A 185 6.11 5.74 -25.80
CA GLU A 185 6.67 4.53 -26.43
C GLU A 185 8.21 4.54 -26.43
N ALA A 186 8.82 5.69 -26.71
CA ALA A 186 10.28 5.82 -26.72
C ALA A 186 10.88 5.66 -25.32
N ILE A 187 10.24 6.26 -24.30
CA ILE A 187 10.66 6.18 -22.89
C ILE A 187 10.46 4.77 -22.34
N ALA A 188 9.35 4.12 -22.67
CA ALA A 188 9.05 2.74 -22.26
C ALA A 188 10.08 1.75 -22.84
N ARG A 189 10.56 1.96 -24.07
CA ARG A 189 11.59 1.12 -24.70
C ARG A 189 13.01 1.41 -24.24
N ASP A 190 13.36 2.68 -24.04
CA ASP A 190 14.68 3.13 -23.60
C ASP A 190 14.52 4.27 -22.56
N PRO A 191 14.59 3.96 -21.25
CA PRO A 191 14.49 4.96 -20.19
C PRO A 191 15.56 6.07 -20.24
N GLU A 192 16.65 5.85 -20.99
CA GLU A 192 17.75 6.80 -21.19
C GLU A 192 17.66 7.52 -22.55
N VAL A 193 16.50 7.47 -23.22
CA VAL A 193 16.30 8.12 -24.52
C VAL A 193 16.54 9.63 -24.41
N THR A 194 17.33 10.16 -25.36
CA THR A 194 17.61 11.60 -25.46
C THR A 194 16.66 12.27 -26.45
N TYR A 195 16.51 13.59 -26.36
CA TYR A 195 15.70 14.36 -27.30
C TYR A 195 16.16 14.18 -28.75
N GLU A 196 17.46 14.11 -29.01
CA GLU A 196 18.03 13.92 -30.34
C GLU A 196 17.68 12.55 -30.92
N LYS A 197 17.81 11.48 -30.13
CA LYS A 197 17.40 10.12 -30.52
C LYS A 197 15.91 10.04 -30.81
N PHE A 198 15.09 10.71 -30.01
CA PHE A 198 13.65 10.76 -30.21
C PHE A 198 13.28 11.47 -31.53
N ILE A 199 13.98 12.55 -31.88
CA ILE A 199 13.80 13.24 -33.17
C ILE A 199 14.24 12.35 -34.34
N GLU A 200 15.35 11.63 -34.22
CA GLU A 200 15.80 10.65 -35.23
C GLU A 200 14.76 9.54 -35.43
N MET A 201 14.18 9.00 -34.35
CA MET A 201 13.10 8.01 -34.41
C MET A 201 11.85 8.52 -35.16
N ILE A 202 11.52 9.81 -35.03
CA ILE A 202 10.40 10.42 -35.75
C ILE A 202 10.73 10.63 -37.23
N GLN A 203 11.99 10.89 -37.57
CA GLN A 203 12.43 11.15 -38.95
C GLN A 203 12.59 9.87 -39.78
N ASP A 204 12.96 8.74 -39.15
CA ASP A 204 13.35 7.48 -39.82
C ASP A 204 12.15 6.58 -40.25
N SER A 205 11.05 7.24 -40.62
CA SER A 205 9.68 6.74 -40.87
C SER A 205 9.46 5.55 -41.84
N SER A 206 10.50 4.81 -42.24
CA SER A 206 10.38 3.50 -42.90
C SER A 206 10.21 2.30 -41.95
N SER A 207 10.43 2.45 -40.64
CA SER A 207 10.37 1.35 -39.65
C SER A 207 9.11 1.33 -38.76
N LEU A 208 8.20 2.31 -38.87
CA LEU A 208 6.96 2.40 -38.07
C LEU A 208 5.69 1.94 -38.82
N SER A 209 5.80 0.97 -39.74
CA SER A 209 4.66 0.49 -40.54
C SER A 209 3.86 -0.67 -39.94
N SER A 210 4.19 -1.18 -38.75
CA SER A 210 3.42 -2.25 -38.10
C SER A 210 2.30 -1.76 -37.16
N SER A 211 2.02 -0.46 -37.10
CA SER A 211 0.83 0.08 -36.42
C SER A 211 0.02 0.93 -37.38
N SER A 212 -0.82 0.27 -38.20
CA SER A 212 -1.84 0.98 -38.98
C SER A 212 -2.72 1.75 -37.99
N SER A 213 -2.58 3.08 -37.95
CA SER A 213 -3.56 3.92 -37.30
C SER A 213 -4.84 3.81 -38.13
N TYR A 214 -5.82 3.03 -37.65
CA TYR A 214 -7.14 2.80 -38.26
C TYR A 214 -7.96 4.08 -38.55
N ILE A 215 -7.41 5.25 -38.27
CA ILE A 215 -8.00 6.58 -38.45
C ILE A 215 -7.79 7.13 -39.86
N SER A 216 -6.80 6.67 -40.65
CA SER A 216 -6.71 7.03 -42.07
C SER A 216 -5.84 6.08 -42.91
N ASP A 217 -6.44 5.06 -43.52
CA ASP A 217 -5.81 4.20 -44.54
C ASP A 217 -5.43 4.94 -45.85
N SER A 218 -5.42 6.28 -45.87
CA SER A 218 -5.26 7.07 -47.11
C SER A 218 -4.43 8.35 -46.97
N ILE A 219 -3.84 8.64 -45.81
CA ILE A 219 -3.02 9.84 -45.61
C ILE A 219 -1.75 9.49 -44.81
N THR A 220 -0.58 9.60 -45.43
CA THR A 220 0.72 9.52 -44.75
C THR A 220 0.94 10.80 -43.97
N ILE A 221 0.82 10.75 -42.64
CA ILE A 221 1.00 11.91 -41.75
C ILE A 221 2.46 11.99 -41.33
N GLN A 222 3.18 13.03 -41.74
CA GLN A 222 4.53 13.34 -41.24
C GLN A 222 4.44 14.26 -40.01
N LEU A 223 5.00 13.80 -38.88
CA LEU A 223 5.20 14.61 -37.68
C LEU A 223 6.51 15.40 -37.83
N THR A 224 6.51 16.66 -37.38
CA THR A 224 7.68 17.53 -37.45
C THR A 224 8.14 17.94 -36.05
N GLU A 225 9.41 18.30 -35.88
CA GLU A 225 9.92 18.85 -34.61
C GLU A 225 9.09 20.07 -34.13
N LYS A 226 8.55 20.85 -35.08
CA LYS A 226 7.66 21.97 -34.79
C LYS A 226 6.35 21.53 -34.12
N ASP A 227 5.84 20.34 -34.41
CA ASP A 227 4.65 19.78 -33.78
C ASP A 227 4.93 19.40 -32.31
N ILE A 228 6.14 18.92 -32.00
CA ILE A 228 6.58 18.63 -30.62
C ILE A 228 6.73 19.93 -29.83
N ILE A 229 7.44 20.91 -30.39
CA ILE A 229 7.67 22.20 -29.72
C ILE A 229 6.35 22.91 -29.41
N ASN A 230 5.37 22.84 -30.32
CA ASN A 230 4.08 23.49 -30.11
C ASN A 230 3.19 22.77 -29.07
N ASN A 231 3.45 21.49 -28.78
CA ASN A 231 2.63 20.67 -27.88
C ASN A 231 3.39 20.13 -26.65
N HIS A 232 4.61 20.60 -26.39
CA HIS A 232 5.49 20.08 -25.33
C HIS A 232 4.85 20.04 -23.94
N GLU A 233 4.02 21.03 -23.58
CA GLU A 233 3.31 21.05 -22.28
C GLU A 233 2.34 19.86 -22.15
N TYR A 234 1.55 19.59 -23.19
CA TYR A 234 0.64 18.44 -23.23
C TYR A 234 1.42 17.12 -23.20
N ILE A 235 2.54 17.03 -23.92
CA ILE A 235 3.37 15.82 -23.97
C ILE A 235 3.93 15.48 -22.58
N VAL A 236 4.43 16.48 -21.85
CA VAL A 236 4.98 16.28 -20.49
C VAL A 236 3.89 15.85 -19.51
N ASP A 237 2.74 16.51 -19.52
CA ASP A 237 1.60 16.15 -18.66
C ASP A 237 1.16 14.69 -18.88
N GLU A 238 1.15 14.21 -20.13
CA GLU A 238 0.78 12.83 -20.46
C GLU A 238 1.84 11.81 -20.06
N ILE A 239 3.13 12.12 -20.21
CA ILE A 239 4.22 11.25 -19.74
C ILE A 239 4.20 11.13 -18.21
N GLU A 240 4.03 12.24 -17.49
CA GLU A 240 3.93 12.22 -16.02
C GLU A 240 2.74 11.39 -15.55
N THR A 241 1.61 11.49 -16.24
CA THR A 241 0.44 10.64 -15.94
C THR A 241 0.75 9.16 -16.17
N TRP A 242 1.35 8.82 -17.32
CA TRP A 242 1.69 7.44 -17.64
C TRP A 242 2.68 6.83 -16.64
N ILE A 243 3.66 7.59 -16.15
CA ILE A 243 4.60 7.15 -15.10
C ILE A 243 3.85 6.87 -13.77
N ASP A 244 2.92 7.75 -13.40
CA ASP A 244 2.12 7.61 -12.18
C ASP A 244 1.16 6.39 -12.29
N GLU A 245 0.62 6.11 -13.47
CA GLU A 245 -0.30 4.98 -13.74
C GLU A 245 0.44 3.64 -13.80
N GLN A 246 1.56 3.53 -14.52
CA GLN A 246 2.24 2.27 -14.82
C GLN A 246 3.35 1.87 -13.82
N GLU A 247 3.45 2.55 -12.67
CA GLU A 247 4.52 2.36 -11.67
C GLU A 247 5.96 2.42 -12.30
N ALA A 248 6.14 3.13 -13.43
CA ALA A 248 7.35 3.13 -14.25
C ALA A 248 8.42 4.11 -13.73
N PHE A 249 8.71 4.07 -12.43
CA PHE A 249 9.52 5.08 -11.72
C PHE A 249 10.96 5.21 -12.22
N GLY A 250 11.48 4.21 -12.92
CA GLY A 250 12.79 4.28 -13.60
C GLY A 250 12.84 5.33 -14.72
N ALA A 251 11.68 5.76 -15.23
CA ALA A 251 11.57 6.76 -16.29
C ALA A 251 11.64 8.21 -15.79
N VAL A 252 11.51 8.47 -14.48
CA VAL A 252 11.48 9.83 -13.90
C VAL A 252 12.80 10.59 -14.16
N GLY A 253 13.92 9.87 -14.29
CA GLY A 253 15.24 10.42 -14.61
C GLY A 253 15.51 10.61 -16.11
N CYS A 254 14.55 10.33 -16.99
CA CYS A 254 14.78 10.26 -18.43
C CYS A 254 15.25 11.61 -19.03
N PRO A 255 16.36 11.63 -19.79
CA PRO A 255 16.87 12.85 -20.44
C PRO A 255 15.88 13.54 -21.38
N LEU A 256 15.01 12.79 -22.06
CA LEU A 256 13.95 13.33 -22.92
C LEU A 256 12.93 14.17 -22.11
N ILE A 257 12.51 13.70 -20.94
CA ILE A 257 11.55 14.40 -20.07
C ILE A 257 12.17 15.70 -19.55
N ALA A 258 13.41 15.64 -19.08
CA ALA A 258 14.15 16.82 -18.63
C ALA A 258 14.24 17.87 -19.75
N ARG A 259 14.56 17.44 -20.97
CA ARG A 259 14.68 18.34 -22.12
C ARG A 259 13.34 18.95 -22.58
N LEU A 260 12.26 18.16 -22.60
CA LEU A 260 10.91 18.64 -22.90
C LEU A 260 10.42 19.66 -21.84
N SER A 261 10.79 19.43 -20.59
CA SER A 261 10.50 20.33 -19.46
C SER A 261 11.32 21.62 -19.50
N GLU A 262 12.55 21.59 -20.03
CA GLU A 262 13.37 22.80 -20.24
C GLU A 262 12.82 23.72 -21.34
N LEU A 263 12.18 23.17 -22.38
CA LEU A 263 11.53 23.96 -23.42
C LEU A 263 10.45 24.89 -22.86
N LYS A 264 9.82 24.50 -21.74
CA LYS A 264 8.85 25.27 -20.94
C LYS A 264 9.43 26.59 -20.40
N ARG A 265 10.75 26.66 -20.18
CA ARG A 265 11.43 27.82 -19.55
C ARG A 265 11.81 28.94 -20.52
N LYS A 266 11.74 28.75 -21.86
CA LYS A 266 12.36 29.68 -22.83
C LYS A 266 11.46 30.64 -23.61
N LYS A 267 10.15 30.74 -23.33
CA LYS A 267 9.32 31.83 -23.87
C LYS A 267 8.35 32.40 -22.84
N GLY A 268 8.62 33.63 -22.41
CA GLY A 268 7.62 34.52 -21.81
C GLY A 268 6.55 34.90 -22.84
N SER A 269 5.70 33.95 -23.23
CA SER A 269 4.49 34.23 -24.00
C SER A 269 3.35 34.47 -23.01
N LYS A 270 2.70 35.63 -23.12
CA LYS A 270 1.56 36.00 -22.29
C LYS A 270 0.47 34.93 -22.45
N LYS A 271 0.03 34.34 -21.33
CA LYS A 271 -1.17 33.50 -21.25
C LYS A 271 -2.29 34.15 -22.08
N PRO A 272 -2.96 33.44 -23.01
CA PRO A 272 -4.30 33.84 -23.41
C PRO A 272 -5.14 33.81 -22.14
N LYS A 273 -5.70 34.96 -21.74
CA LYS A 273 -6.69 35.00 -20.66
C LYS A 273 -7.93 34.25 -21.14
N LEU A 274 -8.04 32.97 -20.81
CA LEU A 274 -9.34 32.34 -20.61
C LEU A 274 -9.82 32.78 -19.23
N VAL A 275 -10.73 33.74 -19.25
CA VAL A 275 -11.49 34.15 -18.07
C VAL A 275 -12.58 33.10 -17.90
N HIS A 276 -12.44 32.19 -16.94
CA HIS A 276 -13.59 31.46 -16.43
C HIS A 276 -14.25 32.32 -15.34
N SER A 277 -15.37 32.94 -15.70
CA SER A 277 -16.33 33.43 -14.72
C SER A 277 -16.99 32.22 -14.07
N GLY A 278 -16.92 32.17 -12.73
CA GLY A 278 -17.68 31.22 -11.93
C GLY A 278 -19.19 31.40 -12.04
N ASP A 279 -19.86 30.49 -11.34
CA ASP A 279 -21.31 30.32 -11.18
C ASP A 279 -22.08 29.70 -12.36
N THR A 280 -22.31 28.38 -12.26
CA THR A 280 -23.49 27.71 -12.82
C THR A 280 -24.25 26.96 -11.72
N SER A 281 -24.83 27.74 -10.81
CA SER A 281 -25.99 27.31 -10.01
C SER A 281 -27.29 27.72 -10.71
N THR A 282 -28.01 26.77 -11.34
CA THR A 282 -29.47 26.76 -11.66
C THR A 282 -29.79 25.48 -12.48
N VAL A 283 -30.02 24.30 -11.89
CA VAL A 283 -31.21 23.68 -11.27
C VAL A 283 -32.46 23.46 -12.17
N LYS A 284 -32.92 22.19 -12.19
CA LYS A 284 -34.29 21.59 -12.34
C LYS A 284 -34.60 21.00 -13.72
N THR A 285 -34.78 19.69 -13.84
CA THR A 285 -35.95 18.97 -13.30
C THR A 285 -35.65 17.65 -12.58
N LYS A 286 -36.37 17.50 -11.45
CA LYS A 286 -36.35 16.40 -10.47
C LYS A 286 -36.72 15.04 -11.07
N ARG A 287 -35.97 14.00 -10.69
CA ARG A 287 -36.48 12.61 -10.57
C ARG A 287 -36.25 12.13 -9.12
N ASN A 288 -37.25 11.41 -8.63
CA ASN A 288 -37.43 11.03 -7.23
C ASN A 288 -36.34 10.06 -6.77
N ILE A 289 -35.39 10.56 -6.00
CA ILE A 289 -34.47 9.74 -5.22
C ILE A 289 -35.22 9.23 -3.99
N ASN A 290 -35.07 7.93 -3.70
CA ASN A 290 -35.51 7.29 -2.47
C ASN A 290 -35.00 8.10 -1.24
N PRO A 291 -35.87 8.57 -0.33
CA PRO A 291 -35.48 9.53 0.72
C PRO A 291 -34.40 9.03 1.71
N SER A 292 -34.09 7.74 1.74
CA SER A 292 -33.12 7.14 2.68
C SER A 292 -31.66 7.22 2.24
N LEU A 293 -31.35 7.48 0.96
CA LEU A 293 -29.97 7.59 0.45
C LEU A 293 -29.54 9.04 0.10
N ALA A 294 -30.48 9.98 0.19
CA ALA A 294 -30.34 11.36 -0.30
C ALA A 294 -29.92 12.38 0.76
N VAL A 295 -29.62 11.96 1.99
CA VAL A 295 -29.01 12.84 3.01
C VAL A 295 -27.64 12.27 3.35
N ARG A 296 -26.65 12.49 2.46
CA ARG A 296 -25.26 12.23 2.84
C ARG A 296 -24.88 13.28 3.88
N ASN A 297 -24.73 12.85 5.14
CA ASN A 297 -24.30 13.73 6.22
C ASN A 297 -22.96 14.39 5.82
N PRO A 298 -22.80 15.69 6.09
CA PRO A 298 -21.53 16.37 5.87
C PRO A 298 -20.44 15.74 6.73
N THR A 299 -19.19 15.84 6.28
CA THR A 299 -18.03 15.38 7.04
C THR A 299 -17.86 16.29 8.25
N CYS A 300 -17.95 15.70 9.44
CA CYS A 300 -17.82 16.39 10.72
C CYS A 300 -16.37 16.31 11.19
N VAL A 301 -15.80 17.45 11.57
CA VAL A 301 -14.42 17.55 12.07
C VAL A 301 -14.35 18.41 13.32
N THR A 302 -13.36 18.18 14.18
CA THR A 302 -13.08 19.10 15.30
C THR A 302 -12.55 20.45 14.77
N PRO A 303 -12.59 21.53 15.58
CA PRO A 303 -12.03 22.83 15.17
C PRO A 303 -10.57 22.74 14.79
N PHE A 304 -9.79 21.96 15.56
CA PHE A 304 -8.37 21.75 15.30
C PHE A 304 -8.13 21.10 13.92
N ILE A 305 -8.84 20.02 13.60
CA ILE A 305 -8.73 19.37 12.29
C ILE A 305 -9.26 20.28 11.18
N HIS A 306 -10.32 21.06 11.43
CA HIS A 306 -10.82 22.04 10.46
C HIS A 306 -9.75 23.07 10.07
N ASP A 307 -9.02 23.60 11.05
CA ASP A 307 -7.99 24.61 10.81
C ASP A 307 -6.81 24.03 10.00
N LEU A 308 -6.40 22.79 10.30
CA LEU A 308 -5.38 22.08 9.52
C LEU A 308 -5.82 21.68 8.11
N THR A 309 -7.13 21.58 7.86
CA THR A 309 -7.70 21.13 6.58
C THR A 309 -8.17 22.26 5.67
N LYS A 310 -8.04 23.51 6.12
CA LYS A 310 -8.56 24.69 5.43
C LYS A 310 -7.93 24.83 4.04
N GLY A 311 -8.76 24.69 3.00
CA GLY A 311 -8.33 24.78 1.60
C GLY A 311 -7.75 23.49 1.01
N LEU A 312 -7.67 22.40 1.79
CA LEU A 312 -7.12 21.12 1.32
C LEU A 312 -8.18 20.21 0.69
N PHE A 313 -9.43 20.29 1.14
CA PHE A 313 -10.54 19.50 0.60
C PHE A 313 -11.45 20.37 -0.26
N ALA A 314 -11.87 19.85 -1.42
CA ALA A 314 -12.77 20.55 -2.34
C ALA A 314 -14.16 20.82 -1.74
N ARG A 315 -14.61 20.01 -0.76
CA ARG A 315 -15.88 20.19 -0.04
C ARG A 315 -15.71 20.87 1.30
N ARG A 316 -16.70 21.68 1.66
CA ARG A 316 -16.79 22.35 2.97
C ARG A 316 -17.06 21.32 4.07
N LEU A 317 -16.11 21.18 4.98
CA LEU A 317 -16.22 20.38 6.20
C LEU A 317 -17.09 21.10 7.24
N VAL A 318 -17.81 20.36 8.07
CA VAL A 318 -18.64 20.90 9.16
C VAL A 318 -17.87 20.79 10.47
N THR A 319 -17.59 21.93 11.07
CA THR A 319 -16.86 22.02 12.34
C THR A 319 -17.81 21.76 13.51
N VAL A 320 -17.49 20.77 14.35
CA VAL A 320 -18.20 20.48 15.59
C VAL A 320 -17.40 21.02 16.77
N LYS A 321 -17.88 22.09 17.41
CA LYS A 321 -17.19 22.76 18.52
C LYS A 321 -17.25 21.98 19.83
N HIS A 322 -16.18 22.02 20.63
CA HIS A 322 -16.10 21.25 21.88
C HIS A 322 -16.90 21.89 23.03
N THR A 323 -16.99 23.22 23.08
CA THR A 323 -17.67 23.98 24.14
C THR A 323 -18.46 25.17 23.57
N ASN A 324 -19.41 25.71 24.36
CA ASN A 324 -20.22 26.87 23.96
C ASN A 324 -19.43 28.20 23.90
N ASP A 325 -18.26 28.27 24.53
CA ASP A 325 -17.45 29.49 24.65
C ASP A 325 -16.48 29.70 23.47
N GLU A 326 -16.33 28.72 22.57
CA GLU A 326 -15.55 28.83 21.32
C GLU A 326 -16.21 29.73 20.25
N VAL A 327 -17.22 30.53 20.63
CA VAL A 327 -17.98 31.43 19.74
C VAL A 327 -17.21 32.72 19.41
N THR A 328 -16.15 33.08 20.14
CA THR A 328 -15.53 34.42 20.00
C THR A 328 -14.14 34.50 19.37
N GLN A 329 -13.44 33.40 19.10
CA GLN A 329 -12.04 33.47 18.61
C GLN A 329 -11.81 33.00 17.16
N ALA A 330 -12.72 32.21 16.58
CA ALA A 330 -12.51 31.63 15.24
C ALA A 330 -12.74 32.60 14.06
N GLU A 331 -13.37 33.77 14.29
CA GLU A 331 -13.70 34.70 13.20
C GLU A 331 -12.69 35.86 13.00
N ASN A 332 -11.63 35.96 13.83
CA ASN A 332 -10.72 37.12 13.80
C ASN A 332 -9.27 36.83 13.38
N LEU A 333 -8.93 35.63 12.91
CA LEU A 333 -7.60 35.35 12.37
C LEU A 333 -7.65 35.24 10.84
N GLN A 334 -7.92 36.39 10.21
CA GLN A 334 -7.49 36.68 8.85
C GLN A 334 -6.52 37.86 8.90
N LYS A 335 -5.24 37.56 8.64
CA LYS A 335 -4.36 38.44 7.91
C LYS A 335 -3.24 37.61 7.29
N GLU A 336 -3.18 37.67 5.97
CA GLU A 336 -2.00 37.33 5.18
C GLU A 336 -0.77 37.97 5.83
N ASN A 337 0.24 37.16 6.12
CA ASN A 337 1.61 37.61 6.20
C ASN A 337 2.48 36.47 5.66
N SER A 338 2.95 36.62 4.43
CA SER A 338 4.13 35.92 3.96
C SER A 338 5.30 36.36 4.83
N LEU A 339 5.70 35.54 5.80
CA LEU A 339 6.98 35.71 6.49
C LEU A 339 8.09 35.34 5.52
N VAL A 340 8.53 36.33 4.73
CA VAL A 340 9.89 36.38 4.23
C VAL A 340 10.72 36.80 5.44
N ASN A 341 11.23 35.82 6.20
CA ASN A 341 12.31 36.13 7.13
C ASN A 341 13.48 36.59 6.27
N GLU A 342 13.96 37.81 6.51
CA GLU A 342 15.24 38.26 5.98
C GLU A 342 16.29 37.26 6.45
N VAL A 343 16.68 36.34 5.56
CA VAL A 343 17.90 35.57 5.73
C VAL A 343 18.98 36.62 5.94
N VAL A 344 19.57 36.64 7.12
CA VAL A 344 20.69 37.51 7.44
C VAL A 344 21.87 36.99 6.61
N VAL A 345 21.98 37.46 5.36
CA VAL A 345 23.14 37.22 4.51
C VAL A 345 24.25 38.13 5.03
N LYS A 346 24.90 37.71 6.11
CA LYS A 346 26.09 38.34 6.64
C LYS A 346 27.32 37.55 6.18
N PRO A 347 28.11 38.05 5.21
CA PRO A 347 29.48 37.61 5.05
C PRO A 347 30.31 38.30 6.13
N VAL A 348 30.53 37.66 7.27
CA VAL A 348 31.37 38.24 8.33
C VAL A 348 32.27 37.16 8.89
N THR A 349 33.59 37.40 8.82
CA THR A 349 34.55 36.73 9.69
C THR A 349 34.23 37.17 11.12
N HIS A 350 33.63 36.29 11.91
CA HIS A 350 33.23 36.59 13.29
C HIS A 350 34.46 36.67 14.20
N ASN A 351 34.45 37.59 15.16
CA ASN A 351 35.47 37.58 16.21
C ASN A 351 35.09 36.53 17.26
N VAL A 352 35.86 35.44 17.32
CA VAL A 352 35.61 34.32 18.24
C VAL A 352 36.61 34.36 19.38
N GLU A 353 36.12 34.46 20.61
CA GLU A 353 36.91 34.44 21.85
C GLU A 353 36.34 33.41 22.83
N TRP A 354 37.19 32.66 23.55
CA TRP A 354 36.69 31.73 24.56
C TRP A 354 36.13 32.51 25.76
N TYR A 355 34.98 32.08 26.28
CA TYR A 355 34.31 32.73 27.41
C TYR A 355 34.22 31.77 28.60
N GLY A 356 35.04 32.02 29.61
CA GLY A 356 35.16 31.17 30.80
C GLY A 356 36.48 30.41 30.86
N ASN A 357 36.58 29.46 31.81
CA ASN A 357 37.77 28.64 32.01
C ASN A 357 37.73 27.37 31.15
N ILE A 358 38.89 26.79 30.89
CA ILE A 358 39.03 25.43 30.35
C ILE A 358 38.35 24.46 31.31
N ILE A 359 37.47 23.61 30.80
CA ILE A 359 36.73 22.61 31.59
C ILE A 359 37.38 21.23 31.53
N ALA A 360 38.10 20.92 30.45
CA ALA A 360 38.80 19.65 30.27
C ALA A 360 39.93 19.76 29.23
N HIS A 361 40.85 18.80 29.23
CA HIS A 361 41.95 18.74 28.28
C HIS A 361 42.26 17.27 27.94
N ASP A 362 42.23 16.90 26.66
CA ASP A 362 42.53 15.55 26.17
C ASP A 362 43.30 15.61 24.85
N ASN A 363 44.34 14.79 24.67
CA ASN A 363 45.10 14.68 23.41
C ASN A 363 45.54 16.02 22.76
N ASN A 364 45.93 17.02 23.57
CA ASN A 364 46.24 18.41 23.16
C ASN A 364 45.04 19.27 22.70
N ILE A 365 43.82 18.79 22.89
CA ILE A 365 42.57 19.52 22.67
C ILE A 365 42.08 20.08 24.01
N SER A 366 41.77 21.39 24.04
CA SER A 366 41.23 22.06 25.24
C SER A 366 39.74 22.33 25.09
N TYR A 367 38.93 21.90 26.05
CA TYR A 367 37.47 22.02 25.99
C TYR A 367 36.96 23.20 26.81
N TYR A 368 35.88 23.83 26.33
CA TYR A 368 35.26 25.00 26.94
C TYR A 368 33.73 24.87 27.01
N ARG A 369 33.12 25.50 28.02
CA ARG A 369 31.65 25.52 28.15
C ARG A 369 30.99 26.56 27.26
N SER A 370 31.70 27.63 26.91
CA SER A 370 31.13 28.77 26.18
C SER A 370 32.19 29.54 25.38
N ALA A 371 31.74 30.16 24.31
CA ALA A 371 32.52 31.05 23.47
C ALA A 371 31.71 32.32 23.19
N LYS A 372 32.41 33.45 23.04
CA LYS A 372 31.85 34.70 22.54
C LYS A 372 32.07 34.77 21.04
N VAL A 373 31.00 34.86 20.26
CA VAL A 373 31.02 35.05 18.80
C VAL A 373 30.43 36.43 18.53
N ASP A 374 31.28 37.37 18.11
CA ASP A 374 30.99 38.81 18.08
C ASP A 374 30.51 39.37 19.44
N ASP A 375 29.19 39.60 19.56
CA ASP A 375 28.54 40.11 20.77
C ASP A 375 27.73 39.05 21.52
N ASP A 376 27.51 37.88 20.92
CA ASP A 376 26.70 36.81 21.50
C ASP A 376 27.57 35.83 22.29
N ILE A 377 27.11 35.44 23.48
CA ILE A 377 27.71 34.36 24.27
C ILE A 377 26.96 33.07 23.92
N ILE A 378 27.68 32.14 23.29
CA ILE A 378 27.19 30.82 22.94
C ILE A 378 27.66 29.83 24.00
N SER A 379 26.75 29.04 24.55
CA SER A 379 27.01 28.01 25.56
C SER A 379 26.63 26.61 25.04
N VAL A 380 27.26 25.57 25.60
CA VAL A 380 26.85 24.18 25.33
C VAL A 380 25.37 23.99 25.66
N GLY A 381 24.63 23.35 24.75
CA GLY A 381 23.18 23.17 24.81
C GLY A 381 22.38 24.24 24.07
N ASP A 382 22.97 25.38 23.71
CA ASP A 382 22.32 26.39 22.89
C ASP A 382 22.07 25.89 21.45
N VAL A 383 21.06 26.45 20.80
CA VAL A 383 20.82 26.25 19.36
C VAL A 383 21.26 27.50 18.62
N VAL A 384 21.93 27.31 17.49
CA VAL A 384 22.55 28.37 16.69
C VAL A 384 22.23 28.21 15.21
N TYR A 385 22.26 29.32 14.48
CA TYR A 385 22.33 29.31 13.02
C TYR A 385 23.77 29.03 12.60
N VAL A 386 23.97 28.03 11.74
CA VAL A 386 25.27 27.68 11.16
C VAL A 386 25.24 28.00 9.68
N ARG A 387 26.28 28.69 9.20
CA ARG A 387 26.43 29.04 7.78
C ARG A 387 26.46 27.76 6.94
N ASN A 388 25.64 27.73 5.89
CA ASN A 388 25.70 26.71 4.85
C ASN A 388 26.40 27.32 3.63
N ASP A 389 27.54 26.77 3.24
CA ASP A 389 28.31 27.28 2.09
C ASP A 389 27.72 26.82 0.74
N GLU A 390 26.80 25.84 0.74
CA GLU A 390 26.14 25.28 -0.46
C GLU A 390 24.75 25.87 -0.74
N SER A 391 24.13 26.54 0.24
CA SER A 391 22.78 27.10 0.14
C SER A 391 22.66 28.42 0.86
N ASP A 392 21.80 29.31 0.38
CA ASP A 392 21.47 30.57 1.05
C ASP A 392 20.71 30.35 2.38
N ILE A 393 20.26 29.12 2.67
CA ILE A 393 19.51 28.79 3.90
C ILE A 393 20.47 28.26 4.97
N PRO A 394 20.59 28.94 6.14
CA PRO A 394 21.43 28.47 7.23
C PRO A 394 20.88 27.21 7.88
N TRP A 395 21.77 26.41 8.46
CA TRP A 395 21.41 25.23 9.24
C TRP A 395 21.05 25.61 10.68
N PHE A 396 20.14 24.85 11.28
CA PHE A 396 19.86 24.92 12.72
C PHE A 396 20.69 23.85 13.41
N ALA A 397 21.53 24.21 14.38
CA ALA A 397 22.37 23.25 15.06
C ALA A 397 22.39 23.45 16.57
N LYS A 398 22.24 22.36 17.32
CA LYS A 398 22.47 22.32 18.76
C LYS A 398 23.95 22.17 19.04
N VAL A 399 24.52 23.02 19.89
CA VAL A 399 25.91 22.93 20.30
C VAL A 399 26.05 21.81 21.34
N MET A 400 26.76 20.75 20.98
CA MET A 400 26.93 19.57 21.83
C MET A 400 28.14 19.73 22.76
N TYR A 401 29.28 20.19 22.24
CA TYR A 401 30.48 20.54 23.01
C TYR A 401 31.37 21.48 22.19
N MET A 402 32.30 22.19 22.85
CA MET A 402 33.21 23.14 22.20
C MET A 402 34.66 22.89 22.60
N TYR A 403 35.58 23.08 21.67
CA TYR A 403 36.99 22.77 21.90
C TYR A 403 37.95 23.58 21.01
N ASP A 404 39.19 23.67 21.45
CA ASP A 404 40.30 24.29 20.73
C ASP A 404 41.26 23.18 20.30
N ASP A 405 41.34 22.94 18.98
CA ASP A 405 42.27 22.01 18.36
C ASP A 405 43.48 22.77 17.81
N PRO A 406 44.73 22.41 18.17
CA PRO A 406 45.93 23.08 17.67
C PRO A 406 46.08 23.11 16.14
N LYS A 407 45.41 22.20 15.41
CA LYS A 407 45.44 22.10 13.94
C LYS A 407 44.25 22.79 13.29
N GLU A 408 43.05 22.62 13.83
CA GLU A 408 41.80 23.10 13.21
C GLU A 408 41.27 24.41 13.82
N GLY A 409 41.80 24.80 14.98
CA GLY A 409 41.46 26.04 15.67
C GLY A 409 40.27 25.88 16.62
N LYS A 410 39.43 26.92 16.70
CA LYS A 410 38.30 26.98 17.63
C LYS A 410 37.07 26.30 17.02
N MET A 411 36.72 25.14 17.53
CA MET A 411 35.71 24.24 16.99
C MET A 411 34.54 24.03 17.96
N PHE A 412 33.43 23.58 17.42
CA PHE A 412 32.32 23.02 18.19
C PHE A 412 31.69 21.85 17.45
N HIS A 413 31.27 20.84 18.21
CA HIS A 413 30.50 19.74 17.67
C HIS A 413 29.02 20.11 17.69
N SER A 414 28.36 19.94 16.55
CA SER A 414 26.98 20.37 16.35
C SER A 414 26.09 19.19 15.97
N ARG A 415 24.86 19.15 16.47
CA ARG A 415 23.80 18.22 16.04
C ARG A 415 22.71 19.00 15.36
N PHE A 416 22.34 18.62 14.15
CA PHE A 416 21.47 19.41 13.30
C PHE A 416 19.99 19.18 13.56
N PHE A 417 19.19 20.19 13.24
CA PHE A 417 17.75 20.10 13.08
C PHE A 417 17.39 20.29 11.62
N SER A 418 16.31 19.62 11.21
CA SER A 418 15.62 19.89 9.95
C SER A 418 14.40 20.77 10.23
N HIS A 419 14.18 21.78 9.40
CA HIS A 419 12.92 22.51 9.44
C HIS A 419 11.82 21.60 8.86
N GLY A 420 10.59 21.67 9.37
CA GLY A 420 9.52 20.76 8.91
C GLY A 420 9.29 20.76 7.40
N ARG A 421 9.54 21.88 6.72
CA ARG A 421 9.46 22.02 5.26
C ARG A 421 10.47 21.16 4.49
N ASP A 422 11.58 20.77 5.13
CA ASP A 422 12.61 19.91 4.53
C ASP A 422 12.38 18.42 4.83
N THR A 423 11.29 18.10 5.54
CA THR A 423 10.83 16.72 5.81
C THR A 423 9.75 16.31 4.81
N ILE A 424 9.19 15.09 4.96
CA ILE A 424 8.02 14.65 4.19
C ILE A 424 6.81 15.60 4.31
N LEU A 425 6.70 16.40 5.38
CA LEU A 425 5.57 17.31 5.58
C LEU A 425 5.56 18.46 4.57
N ASP A 426 6.74 18.90 4.10
CA ASP A 426 6.89 19.85 3.00
C ASP A 426 5.99 21.09 3.15
N GLU A 427 5.04 21.33 2.25
CA GLU A 427 4.15 22.49 2.29
C GLU A 427 3.11 22.46 3.43
N LEU A 428 2.91 21.31 4.09
CA LEU A 428 2.01 21.16 5.24
C LEU A 428 2.72 21.31 6.60
N ALA A 429 4.04 21.49 6.60
CA ALA A 429 4.80 21.66 7.82
C ALA A 429 4.43 22.94 8.58
N GLY A 430 4.49 22.89 9.91
CA GLY A 430 4.38 24.08 10.75
C GLY A 430 5.56 25.05 10.50
N GLU A 431 5.29 26.35 10.51
CA GLU A 431 6.30 27.38 10.17
C GLU A 431 7.44 27.53 11.19
N ARG A 432 7.28 26.96 12.39
CA ARG A 432 8.21 27.10 13.52
C ARG A 432 8.67 25.77 14.10
N GLU A 433 8.24 24.67 13.49
CA GLU A 433 8.54 23.32 13.98
C GLU A 433 9.85 22.84 13.37
N LEU A 434 10.79 22.51 14.25
CA LEU A 434 12.06 21.88 13.95
C LEU A 434 12.01 20.41 14.38
N PHE A 435 12.79 19.58 13.71
CA PHE A 435 12.92 18.16 13.99
C PHE A 435 14.38 17.81 14.22
N LEU A 436 14.67 17.12 15.33
CA LEU A 436 16.02 16.70 15.64
C LEU A 436 16.47 15.62 14.65
N LEU A 437 17.72 15.69 14.17
CA LEU A 437 18.29 14.69 13.26
C LEU A 437 19.42 13.89 13.92
N ASP A 438 19.78 12.78 13.31
CA ASP A 438 21.00 12.03 13.61
C ASP A 438 22.21 12.51 12.82
N ASN A 439 22.13 13.70 12.24
CA ASN A 439 23.25 14.34 11.56
C ASN A 439 23.99 15.23 12.56
N CYS A 440 25.26 14.94 12.78
CA CYS A 440 26.19 15.75 13.57
C CYS A 440 27.51 15.95 12.83
N GLU A 441 28.20 17.05 13.13
CA GLU A 441 29.47 17.42 12.51
C GLU A 441 30.28 18.38 13.39
N ASP A 442 31.60 18.33 13.27
CA ASP A 442 32.51 19.32 13.86
C ASP A 442 32.60 20.55 12.96
N ASN A 443 32.27 21.72 13.51
CA ASN A 443 32.18 22.97 12.78
C ASN A 443 33.10 24.02 13.40
N ASN A 444 33.62 24.95 12.61
CA ASN A 444 34.37 26.08 13.14
C ASN A 444 33.41 27.06 13.85
N LEU A 445 33.79 27.58 15.02
CA LEU A 445 32.95 28.55 15.75
C LEU A 445 32.67 29.83 14.96
N ASP A 446 33.51 30.16 13.96
CA ASP A 446 33.29 31.29 13.05
C ASP A 446 32.18 31.08 12.03
N THR A 447 31.58 29.89 11.97
CA THR A 447 30.42 29.59 11.12
C THR A 447 29.10 29.96 11.78
N ILE A 448 29.10 30.25 13.09
CA ILE A 448 27.90 30.62 13.85
C ILE A 448 27.45 32.02 13.44
N MET A 449 26.24 32.11 12.87
CA MET A 449 25.64 33.36 12.41
C MET A 449 24.82 34.07 13.50
N GLY A 450 24.48 33.37 14.58
CA GLY A 450 23.73 33.90 15.72
C GLY A 450 22.98 32.82 16.50
N LYS A 451 22.46 33.18 17.68
CA LYS A 451 21.69 32.29 18.55
C LYS A 451 20.23 32.18 18.11
N VAL A 452 19.67 30.97 18.20
CA VAL A 452 18.25 30.66 17.93
C VAL A 452 17.57 30.31 19.24
N ASN A 453 16.44 30.97 19.52
CA ASN A 453 15.60 30.57 20.63
C ASN A 453 14.76 29.35 20.23
N VAL A 454 15.12 28.18 20.75
CA VAL A 454 14.43 26.92 20.46
C VAL A 454 13.89 26.31 21.75
N LYS A 455 12.57 26.13 21.84
CA LYS A 455 11.90 25.48 22.97
C LYS A 455 11.59 24.02 22.64
N ARG A 456 11.95 23.10 23.52
CA ARG A 456 11.40 21.74 23.45
C ARG A 456 9.98 21.72 24.04
N LEU A 457 9.02 21.19 23.30
CA LEU A 457 7.65 21.05 23.81
C LEU A 457 7.48 19.75 24.59
N GLU A 458 6.82 19.86 25.74
CA GLU A 458 6.45 18.73 26.59
C GLU A 458 5.09 18.13 26.17
N ARG A 459 4.78 16.92 26.67
CA ARG A 459 3.69 16.04 26.21
C ARG A 459 2.31 16.67 26.02
N GLU A 460 1.96 17.70 26.80
CA GLU A 460 0.63 18.32 26.80
C GLU A 460 0.60 19.70 26.12
N GLU A 461 1.76 20.21 25.69
CA GLU A 461 1.85 21.52 25.06
C GLU A 461 1.42 21.46 23.58
N ARG A 462 0.32 22.15 23.27
CA ARG A 462 -0.19 22.34 21.89
C ARG A 462 0.54 23.48 21.19
N GLU A 463 0.46 23.49 19.86
CA GLU A 463 0.94 24.57 18.98
C GLU A 463 0.06 25.83 19.02
N ASN A 464 -0.51 26.16 20.18
CA ASN A 464 -1.41 27.29 20.35
C ASN A 464 -0.61 28.51 20.86
N PHE A 465 0.37 28.95 20.07
CA PHE A 465 1.14 30.15 20.40
C PHE A 465 0.38 31.42 19.98
N SER A 466 0.45 32.48 20.79
CA SER A 466 -0.13 33.78 20.43
C SER A 466 0.53 34.31 19.15
N SER A 467 -0.24 35.01 18.30
CA SER A 467 0.31 35.72 17.14
C SER A 467 1.39 36.75 17.53
N ASP A 468 1.36 37.22 18.78
CA ASP A 468 2.31 38.20 19.31
C ASP A 468 3.62 37.57 19.81
N ASP A 469 3.66 36.25 19.97
CA ASP A 469 4.86 35.52 20.41
C ASP A 469 5.56 34.90 19.20
N THR A 470 6.22 35.73 18.38
CA THR A 470 6.96 35.31 17.16
C THR A 470 8.42 34.98 17.45
N SER A 471 8.82 34.84 18.72
CA SER A 471 10.21 34.99 19.15
C SER A 471 11.02 33.68 19.21
N PHE A 472 10.44 32.53 18.89
CA PHE A 472 11.09 31.22 19.06
C PHE A 472 10.61 30.14 18.07
N TYR A 473 11.47 29.15 17.84
CA TYR A 473 11.18 27.88 17.19
C TYR A 473 10.94 26.80 18.24
N PHE A 474 10.32 25.69 17.87
CA PHE A 474 10.14 24.58 18.79
C PHE A 474 10.43 23.23 18.15
N TYR A 475 10.72 22.24 18.98
CA TYR A 475 10.84 20.85 18.55
C TYR A 475 10.25 19.91 19.60
N ARG A 476 9.82 18.73 19.15
CA ARG A 476 9.29 17.69 20.04
C ARG A 476 9.58 16.27 19.56
N PHE A 477 9.98 16.14 18.30
CA PHE A 477 10.26 14.87 17.65
C PHE A 477 11.66 14.86 17.07
N TRP A 478 12.20 13.66 16.98
CA TRP A 478 13.29 13.31 16.09
C TRP A 478 12.72 12.82 14.75
N TYR A 479 13.37 13.15 13.64
CA TYR A 479 12.94 12.75 12.30
C TYR A 479 13.92 11.75 11.70
N ASN A 480 13.40 10.57 11.32
CA ASN A 480 14.14 9.55 10.61
C ASN A 480 14.09 9.82 9.11
N GLU A 481 15.19 10.29 8.54
CA GLU A 481 15.26 10.60 7.10
C GLU A 481 15.12 9.35 6.22
N THR A 482 15.55 8.18 6.71
CA THR A 482 15.51 6.91 5.97
C THR A 482 14.08 6.39 5.82
N TYR A 483 13.27 6.51 6.88
CA TYR A 483 11.92 5.94 6.93
C TYR A 483 10.79 6.98 6.92
N ALA A 484 11.13 8.27 6.85
CA ALA A 484 10.20 9.39 6.97
C ALA A 484 9.28 9.27 8.21
N SER A 485 9.84 8.81 9.33
CA SER A 485 9.11 8.66 10.61
C SER A 485 9.43 9.80 11.59
N PHE A 486 8.46 10.09 12.45
CA PHE A 486 8.57 11.09 13.51
C PHE A 486 8.47 10.37 14.86
N GLU A 487 9.54 10.42 15.64
CA GLU A 487 9.66 9.66 16.88
C GLU A 487 9.92 10.58 18.06
N ASP A 488 9.60 10.12 19.27
CA ASP A 488 9.77 10.93 20.45
C ASP A 488 11.25 11.28 20.64
N VAL A 489 11.53 12.56 20.79
CA VAL A 489 12.88 13.06 21.05
C VAL A 489 13.52 12.41 22.29
N TYR A 490 12.75 11.97 23.29
CA TYR A 490 13.30 11.30 24.48
C TYR A 490 13.87 9.91 24.20
N SER A 491 13.47 9.28 23.11
CA SER A 491 14.12 8.05 22.65
C SER A 491 15.50 8.34 22.05
N HIS A 492 15.75 9.58 21.63
CA HIS A 492 16.90 10.01 20.84
C HIS A 492 17.79 11.08 21.52
N GLU A 493 17.46 11.45 22.76
CA GLU A 493 18.15 12.45 23.56
C GLU A 493 17.79 12.30 25.05
N ASP A 494 18.82 12.30 25.92
CA ASP A 494 18.64 12.44 27.36
C ASP A 494 18.86 13.92 27.77
N PRO A 495 17.82 14.65 28.22
CA PRO A 495 17.98 16.04 28.64
C PRO A 495 18.85 16.24 29.88
N THR A 496 19.09 15.19 30.67
CA THR A 496 19.86 15.28 31.90
C THR A 496 21.36 15.11 31.67
N LYS A 497 21.75 14.61 30.49
CA LYS A 497 23.15 14.38 30.12
C LYS A 497 23.75 15.66 29.53
N GLU A 498 24.55 16.39 30.32
CA GLU A 498 25.42 17.44 29.78
C GLU A 498 26.65 16.79 29.13
N PHE A 499 26.81 16.92 27.80
CA PHE A 499 27.99 16.44 27.08
C PHE A 499 29.15 17.41 27.31
N LEU A 500 29.88 17.21 28.41
CA LEU A 500 31.01 18.08 28.77
C LEU A 500 32.37 17.53 28.30
N TYR A 501 32.43 16.30 27.80
CA TYR A 501 33.69 15.64 27.47
C TYR A 501 33.56 14.62 26.34
N CYS A 502 34.54 14.56 25.43
CA CYS A 502 34.71 13.47 24.47
C CYS A 502 35.88 12.58 24.95
N GLY A 503 35.62 11.77 25.97
CA GLY A 503 36.45 10.59 26.27
C GLY A 503 35.85 9.35 25.61
N ASP A 504 36.53 8.20 25.70
CA ASP A 504 36.12 6.91 25.10
C ASP A 504 34.67 6.46 25.43
N ASN A 505 33.97 7.12 26.37
CA ASN A 505 32.62 6.76 26.86
C ASN A 505 31.56 7.89 26.84
N GLU A 506 31.83 9.08 26.28
CA GLU A 506 30.87 10.22 26.28
C GLU A 506 30.68 10.81 24.87
N LEU A 507 30.23 9.97 23.93
CA LEU A 507 29.87 10.42 22.59
C LEU A 507 28.52 11.15 22.59
N CYS A 508 28.36 12.14 21.70
CA CYS A 508 27.04 12.67 21.41
C CYS A 508 26.14 11.54 20.86
N TYR A 509 24.84 11.61 21.10
CA TYR A 509 23.91 10.53 20.74
C TYR A 509 23.95 10.17 19.23
N SER A 510 24.06 11.17 18.36
CA SER A 510 24.20 10.97 16.91
C SER A 510 25.52 10.29 16.54
N CYS A 511 26.63 10.64 17.19
CA CYS A 511 27.90 9.94 17.02
C CYS A 511 27.77 8.48 17.46
N GLU A 512 27.19 8.22 18.63
CA GLU A 512 26.94 6.87 19.15
C GLU A 512 26.12 6.03 18.16
N ASN A 513 25.04 6.59 17.60
CA ASN A 513 24.24 5.95 16.57
C ASN A 513 25.03 5.69 15.28
N LYS A 514 25.82 6.67 14.82
CA LYS A 514 26.71 6.49 13.65
C LYS A 514 27.76 5.40 13.90
N PHE A 515 28.33 5.32 15.10
CA PHE A 515 29.27 4.27 15.47
C PHE A 515 28.57 2.92 15.54
N ALA A 516 27.39 2.83 16.16
CA ALA A 516 26.59 1.61 16.21
C ALA A 516 26.15 1.15 14.81
N ALA A 517 25.76 2.06 13.92
CA ALA A 517 25.42 1.76 12.53
C ALA A 517 26.64 1.25 11.75
N LYS A 518 27.81 1.91 11.89
CA LYS A 518 29.07 1.44 11.31
C LYS A 518 29.52 0.11 11.89
N GLU A 519 29.27 -0.17 13.17
CA GLU A 519 29.52 -1.48 13.78
C GLU A 519 28.55 -2.54 13.22
N LYS A 520 27.27 -2.21 13.01
CA LYS A 520 26.28 -3.10 12.36
C LYS A 520 26.63 -3.41 10.90
N GLU A 521 27.32 -2.51 10.21
CA GLU A 521 27.85 -2.73 8.85
C GLU A 521 29.14 -3.58 8.82
N LYS A 522 29.83 -3.72 9.95
CA LYS A 522 31.00 -4.61 10.04
C LYS A 522 30.54 -6.07 9.91
N GLY A 523 31.40 -6.88 9.29
CA GLY A 523 31.20 -8.31 9.21
C GLY A 523 31.17 -8.97 10.61
N PRO A 524 30.84 -10.27 10.68
CA PRO A 524 30.71 -11.01 11.94
C PRO A 524 31.93 -10.82 12.87
N LYS A 525 31.68 -10.53 14.15
CA LYS A 525 32.70 -10.21 15.16
C LYS A 525 32.80 -11.34 16.18
N LEU A 526 33.97 -11.97 16.29
CA LEU A 526 34.22 -12.96 17.36
C LEU A 526 34.16 -12.27 18.72
N ILE A 527 33.38 -12.85 19.64
CA ILE A 527 33.37 -12.49 21.05
C ILE A 527 34.17 -13.59 21.75
N SER A 528 35.27 -13.21 22.40
CA SER A 528 36.36 -14.17 22.66
C SER A 528 35.98 -15.29 23.62
N GLN A 529 35.05 -15.10 24.57
CA GLN A 529 34.60 -16.12 25.55
C GLN A 529 33.23 -15.74 26.15
N ASP A 530 32.25 -16.65 26.16
CA ASP A 530 31.07 -16.54 27.03
C ASP A 530 31.45 -16.81 28.52
N GLU A 531 30.50 -16.68 29.46
CA GLU A 531 30.74 -16.92 30.90
C GLU A 531 31.29 -18.34 31.19
N ASN A 532 31.11 -19.29 30.26
CA ASN A 532 31.54 -20.69 30.32
C ASN A 532 32.76 -21.01 29.42
N ARG A 533 33.41 -19.99 28.83
CA ARG A 533 34.57 -20.10 27.92
C ARG A 533 34.29 -20.81 26.59
N GLN A 534 33.08 -20.77 26.06
CA GLN A 534 32.77 -21.21 24.70
C GLN A 534 33.01 -20.08 23.69
N GLU A 535 33.41 -20.43 22.46
CA GLU A 535 33.57 -19.48 21.35
C GLU A 535 32.18 -19.04 20.87
N CYS A 536 31.96 -17.72 20.76
CA CYS A 536 30.75 -17.13 20.20
C CYS A 536 31.08 -15.94 19.30
N PHE A 537 30.10 -15.47 18.54
CA PHE A 537 30.26 -14.27 17.71
C PHE A 537 28.95 -13.49 17.60
N GLU A 538 29.05 -12.22 17.27
CA GLU A 538 27.90 -11.35 17.04
C GLU A 538 27.85 -10.94 15.56
N TYR A 539 26.64 -10.94 14.99
CA TYR A 539 26.40 -10.44 13.65
C TYR A 539 24.99 -9.87 13.52
N LYS A 540 24.88 -8.65 12.96
CA LYS A 540 23.62 -7.89 12.84
C LYS A 540 22.86 -7.76 14.18
N GLY A 541 23.60 -7.65 15.29
CA GLY A 541 23.06 -7.56 16.65
C GLY A 541 22.57 -8.88 17.26
N VAL A 542 22.66 -9.99 16.51
CA VAL A 542 22.36 -11.33 17.03
C VAL A 542 23.65 -11.99 17.52
N GLU A 543 23.63 -12.48 18.76
CA GLU A 543 24.69 -13.34 19.31
C GLU A 543 24.46 -14.81 18.93
N TYR A 544 25.51 -15.46 18.41
CA TYR A 544 25.51 -16.85 17.98
C TYR A 544 26.48 -17.67 18.82
N HIS A 545 25.97 -18.75 19.43
CA HIS A 545 26.73 -19.66 20.28
C HIS A 545 26.82 -21.06 19.68
N LEU A 546 27.75 -21.86 20.21
CA LEU A 546 27.82 -23.28 19.91
C LEU A 546 26.51 -23.99 20.30
N ASN A 547 26.04 -24.89 19.43
CA ASN A 547 24.77 -25.61 19.54
C ASN A 547 23.49 -24.79 19.31
N ASP A 548 23.59 -23.50 18.98
CA ASP A 548 22.42 -22.74 18.55
C ASP A 548 21.87 -23.28 17.22
N PHE A 549 20.55 -23.24 17.09
CA PHE A 549 19.88 -23.46 15.81
C PHE A 549 19.73 -22.13 15.11
N VAL A 550 20.03 -22.10 13.81
CA VAL A 550 20.15 -20.87 13.04
C VAL A 550 19.41 -20.97 11.72
N TYR A 551 18.94 -19.82 11.25
CA TYR A 551 18.45 -19.61 9.90
C TYR A 551 19.60 -19.30 8.96
N ILE A 552 19.65 -20.03 7.86
CA ILE A 552 20.62 -19.89 6.78
C ILE A 552 19.86 -19.40 5.55
N ILE A 553 20.33 -18.31 4.96
CA ILE A 553 19.76 -17.72 3.74
C ILE A 553 19.98 -18.71 2.58
N PRO A 554 18.93 -19.21 1.91
CA PRO A 554 19.07 -20.12 0.79
C PRO A 554 19.48 -19.38 -0.49
N ASP A 555 19.95 -20.12 -1.50
CA ASP A 555 20.36 -19.52 -2.77
C ASP A 555 19.17 -19.20 -3.69
N LYS A 556 18.11 -20.00 -3.61
CA LYS A 556 16.91 -19.85 -4.44
C LYS A 556 15.92 -18.91 -3.77
N LYS A 557 15.50 -17.87 -4.51
CA LYS A 557 14.50 -16.88 -4.05
C LYS A 557 13.21 -17.55 -3.59
N ASP A 558 12.54 -16.92 -2.63
CA ASP A 558 11.26 -17.34 -2.04
C ASP A 558 11.27 -18.72 -1.34
N ASP A 559 12.40 -19.44 -1.32
CA ASP A 559 12.55 -20.63 -0.49
C ASP A 559 12.64 -20.22 1.00
N PRO A 560 12.05 -21.01 1.91
CA PRO A 560 12.18 -20.76 3.33
C PRO A 560 13.62 -20.94 3.80
N TYR A 561 13.98 -20.28 4.89
CA TYR A 561 15.32 -20.41 5.46
C TYR A 561 15.70 -21.88 5.65
N THR A 562 16.92 -22.23 5.25
CA THR A 562 17.49 -23.52 5.63
C THR A 562 17.79 -23.46 7.13
N ILE A 563 17.46 -24.51 7.86
CA ILE A 563 17.70 -24.56 9.31
C ILE A 563 18.91 -25.46 9.55
N GLY A 564 19.85 -24.96 10.35
CA GLY A 564 21.01 -25.73 10.79
C GLY A 564 21.32 -25.53 12.25
N GLN A 565 22.23 -26.35 12.78
CA GLN A 565 22.77 -26.24 14.12
C GLN A 565 24.27 -25.93 14.06
N ILE A 566 24.73 -24.93 14.81
CA ILE A 566 26.16 -24.61 14.94
C ILE A 566 26.86 -25.75 15.69
N ILE A 567 27.81 -26.41 15.03
CA ILE A 567 28.62 -27.49 15.62
C ILE A 567 30.08 -27.12 15.82
N GLU A 568 30.57 -26.07 15.14
CA GLU A 568 31.91 -25.51 15.31
C GLU A 568 31.95 -24.08 14.78
N ILE A 569 32.70 -23.19 15.44
CA ILE A 569 32.98 -21.82 14.98
C ILE A 569 34.47 -21.77 14.63
N LEU A 570 34.78 -21.41 13.39
CA LEU A 570 36.14 -21.41 12.84
C LEU A 570 36.62 -19.99 12.56
N ASN A 571 37.76 -19.63 13.13
CA ASN A 571 38.45 -18.38 12.83
C ASN A 571 39.52 -18.62 11.75
N LYS A 572 39.31 -18.13 10.52
CA LYS A 572 40.39 -18.03 9.53
C LYS A 572 41.08 -16.68 9.67
N SER A 573 42.21 -16.64 10.37
CA SER A 573 43.23 -15.62 10.15
C SER A 573 43.77 -15.76 8.71
N GLY A 574 43.93 -14.62 8.02
CA GLY A 574 43.98 -14.52 6.57
C GLY A 574 44.89 -15.52 5.84
N SER A 575 44.33 -16.21 4.84
CA SER A 575 45.11 -16.88 3.79
C SER A 575 45.45 -15.86 2.71
N MET A 576 46.74 -15.69 2.43
CA MET A 576 47.23 -14.87 1.32
C MET A 576 46.77 -15.46 -0.01
N SER A 577 45.98 -14.70 -0.78
CA SER A 577 45.65 -15.06 -2.16
C SER A 577 46.56 -14.31 -3.13
N LEU A 578 47.32 -15.06 -3.94
CA LEU A 578 48.09 -14.55 -5.07
C LEU A 578 47.16 -14.41 -6.28
N THR A 579 46.87 -13.18 -6.70
CA THR A 579 46.21 -12.94 -7.99
C THR A 579 47.22 -12.31 -8.95
N SER A 580 47.35 -12.90 -10.14
CA SER A 580 48.18 -12.36 -11.20
C SER A 580 47.35 -11.39 -12.04
N VAL A 581 47.68 -10.10 -12.00
CA VAL A 581 47.19 -9.14 -12.98
C VAL A 581 48.40 -8.55 -13.70
N GLY A 582 48.51 -8.78 -15.00
CA GLY A 582 49.42 -8.02 -15.87
C GLY A 582 50.92 -8.11 -15.58
N GLY A 583 51.44 -9.28 -15.19
CA GLY A 583 52.89 -9.54 -15.19
C GLY A 583 53.71 -8.85 -14.07
N ALA A 584 53.08 -8.16 -13.13
CA ALA A 584 53.73 -7.63 -11.93
C ALA A 584 53.08 -8.21 -10.66
N MET A 585 53.89 -8.75 -9.75
CA MET A 585 53.39 -9.23 -8.46
C MET A 585 53.09 -8.04 -7.55
N ALA A 586 51.85 -7.86 -7.15
CA ALA A 586 51.47 -6.96 -6.06
C ALA A 586 50.83 -7.77 -4.93
N LEU A 587 51.38 -7.66 -3.72
CA LEU A 587 50.72 -8.14 -2.51
C LEU A 587 49.62 -7.15 -2.13
N THR A 588 48.36 -7.57 -2.19
CA THR A 588 47.25 -6.83 -1.56
C THR A 588 46.70 -7.64 -0.40
N SER A 589 46.86 -7.12 0.82
CA SER A 589 46.19 -7.66 2.00
C SER A 589 44.71 -7.27 1.97
N VAL A 590 43.82 -8.21 1.66
CA VAL A 590 42.38 -8.03 1.91
C VAL A 590 42.17 -8.36 3.39
N GLY A 591 42.23 -7.34 4.23
CA GLY A 591 42.03 -7.45 5.67
C GLY A 591 40.55 -7.54 6.02
N GLY A 592 40.08 -8.74 6.34
CA GLY A 592 38.79 -8.98 7.00
C GLY A 592 38.81 -10.36 7.63
N THR A 593 38.61 -10.44 8.94
CA THR A 593 38.44 -11.70 9.67
C THR A 593 37.15 -12.34 9.18
N LYS A 594 37.23 -13.46 8.44
CA LYS A 594 36.05 -14.16 7.94
C LYS A 594 35.67 -15.25 8.92
N VAL A 595 34.61 -15.02 9.69
CA VAL A 595 34.05 -16.03 10.60
C VAL A 595 33.33 -17.09 9.76
N ILE A 596 33.78 -18.33 9.89
CA ILE A 596 33.20 -19.48 9.20
C ILE A 596 32.55 -20.35 10.27
N VAL A 597 31.33 -20.81 10.03
CA VAL A 597 30.63 -21.73 10.92
C VAL A 597 30.51 -23.08 10.24
N MET A 598 30.73 -24.15 11.00
CA MET A 598 30.33 -25.48 10.59
C MET A 598 28.93 -25.74 11.12
N LEU A 599 28.02 -26.08 10.21
CA LEU A 599 26.60 -26.24 10.48
C LEU A 599 26.19 -27.68 10.19
N ARG A 600 25.42 -28.29 11.09
CA ARG A 600 24.66 -29.51 10.79
C ARG A 600 23.31 -29.09 10.22
N LEU A 601 22.96 -29.57 9.04
CA LEU A 601 21.69 -29.22 8.42
C LEU A 601 20.54 -30.06 8.97
N LEU A 602 19.39 -29.44 9.13
CA LEU A 602 18.12 -30.11 9.44
C LEU A 602 17.26 -30.19 8.18
N GLY A 603 16.48 -31.26 8.07
CA GLY A 603 15.49 -31.41 7.00
C GLY A 603 14.09 -31.01 7.47
N ARG A 604 13.23 -30.56 6.55
CA ARG A 604 11.83 -30.24 6.85
C ARG A 604 10.97 -31.48 6.62
N TYR A 605 10.07 -31.79 7.55
CA TYR A 605 9.23 -32.99 7.45
C TYR A 605 8.41 -33.05 6.16
N ASP A 606 7.88 -31.91 5.73
CA ASP A 606 7.06 -31.79 4.51
C ASP A 606 7.83 -32.22 3.23
N ASP A 607 9.17 -32.16 3.23
CA ASP A 607 9.99 -32.65 2.11
C ASP A 607 10.03 -34.18 2.03
N LEU A 608 9.85 -34.89 3.15
CA LEU A 608 9.81 -36.37 3.20
C LEU A 608 8.53 -36.96 2.61
N ILE A 609 7.44 -36.19 2.69
CA ILE A 609 6.08 -36.60 2.27
C ILE A 609 5.64 -35.89 0.99
N LYS A 610 6.58 -35.21 0.31
CA LYS A 610 6.30 -34.43 -0.88
C LYS A 610 5.93 -35.36 -2.04
N GLU A 611 4.64 -35.66 -2.15
CA GLU A 611 4.05 -36.30 -3.32
C GLU A 611 3.68 -35.21 -4.33
N THR A 612 4.16 -35.34 -5.57
CA THR A 612 3.71 -34.46 -6.65
C THR A 612 2.23 -34.73 -6.90
N ILE A 613 1.36 -33.73 -6.71
CA ILE A 613 -0.01 -33.79 -7.20
C ILE A 613 0.08 -34.04 -8.71
N SER A 614 -0.34 -35.23 -9.15
CA SER A 614 -0.27 -35.61 -10.56
C SER A 614 -1.26 -34.76 -11.36
N ILE A 615 -0.77 -33.68 -11.95
CA ILE A 615 -1.55 -32.78 -12.79
C ILE A 615 -1.38 -33.26 -14.22
N ASN A 616 -2.46 -33.76 -14.83
CA ASN A 616 -2.49 -34.05 -16.26
C ASN A 616 -3.02 -32.80 -16.99
N PRO A 617 -2.22 -32.07 -17.78
CA PRO A 617 -2.71 -30.92 -18.55
C PRO A 617 -3.78 -31.29 -19.59
N SER A 618 -3.89 -32.58 -19.94
CA SER A 618 -4.95 -33.12 -20.80
C SER A 618 -6.17 -33.64 -20.02
N ALA A 619 -6.27 -33.34 -18.71
CA ALA A 619 -7.42 -33.70 -17.91
C ALA A 619 -8.68 -33.02 -18.45
N SER A 620 -9.74 -33.79 -18.60
CA SER A 620 -11.08 -33.34 -18.91
C SER A 620 -11.79 -32.82 -17.65
N HIS A 621 -12.98 -32.24 -17.82
CA HIS A 621 -13.86 -31.86 -16.72
C HIS A 621 -14.33 -33.06 -15.87
N ARG A 622 -14.15 -34.30 -16.35
CA ARG A 622 -14.57 -35.57 -15.71
C ARG A 622 -13.56 -36.13 -14.74
N ASP A 623 -12.30 -35.77 -14.89
CA ASP A 623 -11.22 -36.28 -14.08
C ASP A 623 -11.31 -35.81 -12.62
N VAL A 624 -10.75 -36.60 -11.71
CA VAL A 624 -10.72 -36.30 -10.27
C VAL A 624 -9.26 -36.15 -9.86
N ILE A 625 -8.92 -35.02 -9.26
CA ILE A 625 -7.59 -34.78 -8.71
C ILE A 625 -7.53 -35.46 -7.35
N THR A 626 -6.69 -36.46 -7.20
CA THR A 626 -6.46 -37.11 -5.90
C THR A 626 -5.44 -36.30 -5.10
N VAL A 627 -5.85 -35.77 -3.94
CA VAL A 627 -4.96 -35.04 -3.03
C VAL A 627 -4.58 -35.96 -1.87
N SER A 628 -3.30 -35.98 -1.50
CA SER A 628 -2.81 -36.74 -0.35
C SER A 628 -3.47 -36.25 0.94
N LYS A 629 -3.92 -37.19 1.78
CA LYS A 629 -4.47 -36.89 3.12
C LYS A 629 -3.40 -36.96 4.21
N THR A 630 -2.12 -36.97 3.82
CA THR A 630 -1.00 -36.93 4.76
C THR A 630 -0.93 -35.56 5.42
N ILE A 631 -0.78 -35.53 6.75
CA ILE A 631 -0.74 -34.29 7.53
C ILE A 631 0.60 -33.60 7.27
N LYS A 632 0.56 -32.37 6.77
CA LYS A 632 1.70 -31.48 6.66
C LYS A 632 1.92 -30.71 7.96
N ASP A 633 3.17 -30.51 8.32
CA ASP A 633 3.57 -29.76 9.50
C ASP A 633 4.87 -29.01 9.23
N CYS A 634 4.73 -27.73 8.85
CA CYS A 634 5.85 -26.86 8.52
C CYS A 634 6.74 -26.50 9.75
N ARG A 635 6.31 -26.86 10.97
CA ARG A 635 7.07 -26.72 12.23
C ARG A 635 7.86 -27.98 12.58
N ARG A 636 7.61 -29.11 11.91
CA ARG A 636 8.30 -30.38 12.16
C ARG A 636 9.54 -30.50 11.29
N LEU A 637 10.67 -30.78 11.93
CA LEU A 637 11.96 -31.03 11.32
C LEU A 637 12.41 -32.47 11.56
N PHE A 638 13.42 -32.91 10.82
CA PHE A 638 14.15 -34.14 11.09
C PHE A 638 15.65 -33.88 11.12
N PHE A 639 16.33 -34.59 12.01
CA PHE A 639 17.77 -34.51 12.19
C PHE A 639 18.49 -35.16 11.01
N THR A 640 19.63 -34.59 10.59
CA THR A 640 20.49 -35.21 9.56
C THR A 640 21.96 -35.24 9.99
N ARG A 641 22.75 -36.08 9.32
CA ARG A 641 24.22 -36.11 9.50
C ARG A 641 24.95 -35.23 8.49
N GLU A 642 24.22 -34.50 7.65
CA GLU A 642 24.77 -33.59 6.65
C GLU A 642 25.36 -32.35 7.35
N THR A 643 26.62 -32.05 7.07
CA THR A 643 27.28 -30.86 7.58
C THR A 643 27.82 -30.01 6.43
N ILE A 644 27.79 -28.70 6.60
CA ILE A 644 28.31 -27.73 5.64
C ILE A 644 29.18 -26.70 6.37
N LYS A 645 30.03 -26.01 5.60
CA LYS A 645 30.78 -24.85 6.07
C LYS A 645 30.19 -23.62 5.39
N GLU A 646 29.68 -22.69 6.18
CA GLU A 646 29.10 -21.44 5.69
C GLU A 646 29.84 -20.25 6.29
N CYS A 647 29.79 -19.12 5.58
CA CYS A 647 30.23 -17.86 6.15
C CYS A 647 29.13 -17.31 7.07
N ALA A 648 29.51 -16.71 8.19
CA ALA A 648 28.53 -16.20 9.16
C ALA A 648 27.64 -15.06 8.60
N ASP A 649 28.04 -14.42 7.49
CA ASP A 649 27.19 -13.45 6.76
C ASP A 649 25.95 -14.07 6.08
N ARG A 650 25.93 -15.40 5.91
CA ARG A 650 24.78 -16.16 5.41
C ARG A 650 23.75 -16.49 6.48
N LEU A 651 24.04 -16.18 7.73
CA LEU A 651 23.11 -16.38 8.84
C LEU A 651 22.18 -15.16 8.97
N GLU A 652 20.90 -15.43 9.14
CA GLU A 652 19.88 -14.37 9.34
C GLU A 652 19.55 -14.18 10.82
N GLY A 653 19.54 -15.26 11.61
CA GLY A 653 19.19 -15.22 13.02
C GLY A 653 19.13 -16.60 13.65
N VAL A 654 18.73 -16.64 14.93
CA VAL A 654 18.56 -17.89 15.69
C VAL A 654 17.11 -18.36 15.68
N CYS A 655 16.93 -19.66 15.80
CA CYS A 655 15.63 -20.30 15.98
C CYS A 655 15.74 -21.37 17.08
N TRP A 656 14.60 -21.96 17.43
CA TRP A 656 14.50 -22.84 18.57
C TRP A 656 13.95 -24.17 18.15
N VAL A 657 14.73 -25.22 18.40
CA VAL A 657 14.35 -26.57 18.04
C VAL A 657 14.44 -27.46 19.27
N ASP A 658 13.38 -28.23 19.52
CA ASP A 658 13.35 -29.20 20.61
C ASP A 658 12.92 -30.59 20.15
N HIS A 659 13.24 -31.60 20.95
CA HIS A 659 12.69 -32.92 20.77
C HIS A 659 11.22 -32.94 21.19
N LYS A 660 10.36 -33.61 20.41
CA LYS A 660 8.90 -33.68 20.68
C LYS A 660 8.56 -34.08 22.11
N ASN A 661 9.30 -35.03 22.69
CA ASN A 661 9.05 -35.54 24.04
C ASN A 661 9.44 -34.56 25.17
N ASN A 662 10.19 -33.49 24.88
CA ASN A 662 10.52 -32.45 25.86
C ASN A 662 9.44 -31.37 25.95
N ILE A 663 8.50 -31.36 25.00
CA ILE A 663 7.47 -30.33 24.90
C ILE A 663 6.20 -30.85 25.58
N SER A 664 5.74 -30.14 26.62
CA SER A 664 4.53 -30.51 27.37
C SER A 664 3.24 -30.25 26.59
N ASP A 665 3.17 -29.09 25.94
CA ASP A 665 2.06 -28.68 25.07
C ASP A 665 2.61 -28.33 23.69
N LEU A 666 2.47 -29.27 22.75
CA LEU A 666 3.01 -29.12 21.40
C LEU A 666 2.30 -28.02 20.61
N ASP A 667 0.99 -27.84 20.81
CA ASP A 667 0.21 -26.85 20.07
C ASP A 667 0.54 -25.43 20.53
N ALA A 668 0.68 -25.23 21.85
CA ALA A 668 1.15 -23.96 22.40
C ALA A 668 2.59 -23.63 21.93
N TYR A 669 3.48 -24.63 21.93
CA TYR A 669 4.85 -24.45 21.46
C TYR A 669 4.93 -24.11 19.97
N LYS A 670 4.06 -24.67 19.13
CA LYS A 670 3.93 -24.33 17.70
C LYS A 670 3.39 -22.93 17.46
N ASP A 671 2.52 -22.43 18.34
CA ASP A 671 1.97 -21.07 18.26
C ASP A 671 3.04 -20.00 18.60
N GLU A 672 4.15 -20.39 19.26
CA GLU A 672 5.28 -19.50 19.49
C GLU A 672 6.06 -19.18 18.20
N ASN A 673 6.80 -18.06 18.24
CA ASN A 673 7.65 -17.63 17.14
C ASN A 673 8.96 -18.42 17.07
N ASP A 674 9.41 -18.65 15.85
CA ASP A 674 10.73 -19.22 15.54
C ASP A 674 10.99 -20.55 16.26
N THR A 675 9.92 -21.29 16.58
CA THR A 675 9.94 -22.62 17.21
C THR A 675 9.72 -23.73 16.19
N TYR A 676 10.44 -24.83 16.36
CA TYR A 676 10.32 -26.06 15.60
C TYR A 676 10.55 -27.25 16.52
N TYR A 677 10.11 -28.43 16.08
CA TYR A 677 10.36 -29.64 16.83
C TYR A 677 10.82 -30.78 15.92
N MET A 678 11.48 -31.77 16.51
CA MET A 678 11.92 -32.97 15.79
C MET A 678 11.69 -34.23 16.62
N ASP A 679 11.52 -35.34 15.93
CA ASP A 679 11.40 -36.69 16.50
C ASP A 679 11.95 -37.77 15.56
N LEU A 680 12.49 -37.37 14.41
CA LEU A 680 13.01 -38.25 13.37
C LEU A 680 14.46 -37.91 13.02
N ILE A 681 15.20 -38.92 12.57
CA ILE A 681 16.54 -38.80 12.00
C ILE A 681 16.59 -39.50 10.63
N ALA A 682 17.31 -38.89 9.69
CA ALA A 682 17.59 -39.45 8.37
C ALA A 682 19.06 -39.26 7.97
N SER A 683 19.50 -39.99 6.95
CA SER A 683 20.89 -39.90 6.47
C SER A 683 21.21 -38.54 5.83
N LYS A 684 20.27 -38.00 5.05
CA LYS A 684 20.40 -36.76 4.26
C LYS A 684 19.05 -36.04 4.19
N ARG A 685 19.05 -34.76 3.83
CA ARG A 685 17.80 -33.98 3.66
C ARG A 685 16.90 -34.48 2.53
N SER A 686 17.47 -35.14 1.52
CA SER A 686 16.71 -35.68 0.38
C SER A 686 16.21 -37.12 0.61
N SER A 687 16.20 -37.62 1.84
CA SER A 687 15.70 -38.96 2.17
C SER A 687 14.18 -39.03 2.03
N LYS A 688 13.65 -40.24 1.91
CA LYS A 688 12.20 -40.49 1.94
C LYS A 688 11.74 -40.84 3.35
N LEU A 689 10.43 -40.73 3.61
CA LEU A 689 9.87 -41.04 4.93
C LEU A 689 10.21 -42.47 5.40
N GLU A 690 10.26 -43.46 4.50
CA GLU A 690 10.57 -44.85 4.87
C GLU A 690 12.04 -45.06 5.31
N GLU A 691 12.92 -44.10 5.02
CA GLU A 691 14.34 -44.14 5.38
C GLU A 691 14.64 -43.49 6.73
N THR A 692 13.60 -43.05 7.45
CA THR A 692 13.74 -42.34 8.73
C THR A 692 13.67 -43.28 9.94
N CYS A 693 14.38 -42.91 11.01
CA CYS A 693 14.33 -43.58 12.31
C CYS A 693 13.91 -42.59 13.41
N LEU A 694 13.53 -43.08 14.59
CA LEU A 694 13.30 -42.22 15.75
C LEU A 694 14.62 -41.58 16.20
N PHE A 695 14.56 -40.29 16.51
CA PHE A 695 15.67 -39.55 17.09
C PHE A 695 15.62 -39.65 18.63
N ASP A 696 16.76 -39.89 19.28
CA ASP A 696 16.82 -39.98 20.74
C ASP A 696 16.81 -38.58 21.35
N VAL A 697 16.05 -38.40 22.43
CA VAL A 697 15.97 -37.13 23.15
C VAL A 697 17.33 -36.69 23.70
N ASN A 698 18.23 -37.62 24.03
CA ASN A 698 19.54 -37.31 24.59
C ASN A 698 20.55 -36.82 23.53
N ASP A 699 20.23 -36.99 22.25
CA ASP A 699 21.10 -36.60 21.14
C ASP A 699 20.92 -35.12 20.76
N ILE A 700 19.92 -34.43 21.31
CA ILE A 700 19.73 -33.00 21.07
C ILE A 700 20.61 -32.16 21.99
N SER A 701 21.65 -31.55 21.43
CA SER A 701 22.46 -30.54 22.12
C SER A 701 21.83 -29.16 21.98
N LYS A 702 21.90 -28.32 23.01
CA LYS A 702 21.48 -26.91 22.99
C LYS A 702 22.46 -26.05 23.76
N CYS A 703 22.54 -24.76 23.44
CA CYS A 703 23.29 -23.81 24.25
C CYS A 703 22.54 -23.52 25.57
N GLN A 704 23.20 -23.70 26.71
CA GLN A 704 22.60 -23.48 28.03
C GLN A 704 22.32 -22.00 28.30
N ILE A 705 23.20 -21.09 27.85
CA ILE A 705 23.04 -19.65 28.04
C ILE A 705 21.82 -19.15 27.27
N CYS A 706 21.70 -19.53 25.99
CA CYS A 706 20.56 -19.18 25.16
C CYS A 706 19.25 -19.76 25.74
N GLU A 707 19.27 -20.99 26.24
CA GLU A 707 18.11 -21.62 26.87
C GLU A 707 17.67 -20.86 28.15
N GLU A 708 18.61 -20.47 29.01
CA GLU A 708 18.32 -19.67 30.20
C GLU A 708 17.77 -18.28 29.84
N ARG A 709 18.34 -17.61 28.84
CA ARG A 709 17.85 -16.32 28.35
C ARG A 709 16.42 -16.44 27.80
N ARG A 710 16.13 -17.48 27.02
CA ARG A 710 14.78 -17.75 26.53
C ARG A 710 13.80 -17.98 27.68
N ARG A 711 14.17 -18.80 28.68
CA ARG A 711 13.32 -19.05 29.85
C ARG A 711 13.04 -17.76 30.62
N LYS A 712 14.03 -16.89 30.82
CA LYS A 712 13.83 -15.57 31.46
C LYS A 712 12.86 -14.69 30.67
N TYR A 713 13.00 -14.64 29.33
CA TYR A 713 12.09 -13.90 28.47
C TYR A 713 10.66 -14.45 28.49
N GLN A 714 10.50 -15.77 28.45
CA GLN A 714 9.20 -16.43 28.55
C GLN A 714 8.55 -16.13 29.91
N SER A 715 9.30 -16.25 31.02
CA SER A 715 8.82 -15.89 32.35
C SER A 715 8.39 -14.43 32.45
N LEU A 716 9.18 -13.49 31.92
CA LEU A 716 8.83 -12.06 31.90
C LEU A 716 7.57 -11.80 31.06
N SER A 717 7.44 -12.49 29.93
CA SER A 717 6.25 -12.36 29.08
C SER A 717 5.00 -12.85 29.82
N ILE A 718 5.08 -14.00 30.50
CA ILE A 718 3.99 -14.53 31.33
C ILE A 718 3.64 -13.54 32.44
N GLU A 719 4.64 -13.03 33.16
CA GLU A 719 4.46 -12.02 34.22
C GLU A 719 3.76 -10.77 33.69
N PHE A 720 4.16 -10.29 32.51
CA PHE A 720 3.52 -9.15 31.87
C PHE A 720 2.05 -9.42 31.52
N TYR A 721 1.73 -10.57 30.93
CA TYR A 721 0.33 -10.94 30.65
C TYR A 721 -0.50 -11.08 31.92
N ASP A 722 0.08 -11.67 32.98
CA ASP A 722 -0.56 -11.78 34.29
C ASP A 722 -0.78 -10.39 34.91
N TYR A 723 0.20 -9.49 34.83
CA TYR A 723 0.09 -8.10 35.27
C TYR A 723 -1.06 -7.37 34.55
N ILE A 724 -1.14 -7.48 33.22
CA ILE A 724 -2.23 -6.87 32.43
C ILE A 724 -3.59 -7.45 32.84
N LYS A 725 -3.66 -8.77 33.06
CA LYS A 725 -4.89 -9.47 33.44
C LYS A 725 -5.33 -9.14 34.87
N MET A 726 -4.42 -9.16 35.84
CA MET A 726 -4.71 -8.91 37.26
C MET A 726 -5.11 -7.47 37.53
N ASN A 727 -4.51 -6.52 36.81
CA ASN A 727 -4.81 -5.09 36.96
C ASN A 727 -5.91 -4.59 36.00
N ASN A 728 -6.48 -5.48 35.19
CA ASN A 728 -7.46 -5.15 34.15
C ASN A 728 -7.00 -3.99 33.23
N GLN A 729 -5.73 -4.04 32.81
CA GLN A 729 -5.05 -2.98 32.05
C GLN A 729 -5.00 -3.26 30.54
N LYS A 730 -5.94 -4.06 30.02
CA LYS A 730 -6.06 -4.20 28.56
C LYS A 730 -6.37 -2.84 27.95
N LEU A 731 -5.79 -2.54 26.78
CA LEU A 731 -6.11 -1.35 26.03
C LEU A 731 -7.56 -1.44 25.55
N ARG A 732 -8.41 -0.54 26.07
CA ARG A 732 -9.82 -0.43 25.65
C ARG A 732 -9.87 0.20 24.27
N ALA A 733 -10.20 -0.59 23.26
CA ALA A 733 -10.11 -0.16 21.87
C ALA A 733 -11.45 0.24 21.26
N MET A 734 -11.39 1.16 20.29
CA MET A 734 -12.49 1.55 19.42
C MET A 734 -12.11 1.31 17.95
N ASP A 735 -12.90 0.50 17.26
CA ASP A 735 -12.76 0.22 15.82
C ASP A 735 -13.74 1.10 15.01
N ILE A 736 -13.21 2.03 14.22
CA ILE A 736 -14.03 2.94 13.40
C ILE A 736 -13.99 2.47 11.95
N PHE A 737 -15.16 2.32 11.32
CA PHE A 737 -15.32 1.67 10.02
C PHE A 737 -14.92 0.19 10.11
N SER A 738 -15.43 -0.49 11.13
CA SER A 738 -14.94 -1.81 11.55
C SER A 738 -15.15 -2.92 10.51
N GLY A 739 -16.07 -2.72 9.56
CA GLY A 739 -16.55 -3.79 8.70
C GLY A 739 -17.06 -4.95 9.55
N CYS A 740 -16.76 -6.18 9.13
CA CYS A 740 -17.04 -7.35 9.95
C CYS A 740 -16.07 -7.52 11.14
N GLY A 741 -15.00 -6.73 11.26
CA GLY A 741 -14.05 -6.81 12.37
C GLY A 741 -12.77 -7.62 12.07
N GLY A 742 -12.29 -7.65 10.82
CA GLY A 742 -11.05 -8.37 10.48
C GLY A 742 -9.81 -7.90 11.27
N ILE A 743 -9.64 -6.57 11.41
CA ILE A 743 -8.58 -5.99 12.26
C ILE A 743 -8.81 -6.38 13.72
N THR A 744 -10.05 -6.21 14.21
CA THR A 744 -10.44 -6.54 15.59
C THR A 744 -10.03 -7.97 15.97
N VAL A 745 -10.31 -8.96 15.11
CA VAL A 745 -9.97 -10.37 15.39
C VAL A 745 -8.47 -10.53 15.65
N GLY A 746 -7.61 -9.95 14.80
CA GLY A 746 -6.16 -10.05 14.97
C GLY A 746 -5.65 -9.27 16.19
N MET A 747 -6.19 -8.08 16.43
CA MET A 747 -5.80 -7.24 17.57
C MET A 747 -6.18 -7.88 18.91
N ASP A 748 -7.41 -8.34 19.07
CA ASP A 748 -7.89 -8.93 20.33
C ASP A 748 -7.22 -10.29 20.62
N GLN A 749 -6.80 -11.03 19.57
CA GLN A 749 -6.03 -12.27 19.70
C GLN A 749 -4.68 -12.09 20.43
N THR A 750 -4.13 -10.88 20.47
CA THR A 750 -2.91 -10.58 21.24
C THR A 750 -3.10 -10.72 22.75
N GLY A 751 -4.34 -10.67 23.23
CA GLY A 751 -4.67 -10.77 24.66
C GLY A 751 -4.47 -9.48 25.46
N VAL A 752 -3.80 -8.45 24.93
CA VAL A 752 -3.57 -7.16 25.61
C VAL A 752 -4.56 -6.06 25.18
N ILE A 753 -5.36 -6.34 24.15
CA ILE A 753 -6.36 -5.42 23.59
C ILE A 753 -7.74 -5.98 23.92
N ASP A 754 -8.69 -5.07 24.18
CA ASP A 754 -10.10 -5.40 24.43
C ASP A 754 -10.96 -4.39 23.67
N THR A 755 -11.46 -4.79 22.51
CA THR A 755 -12.25 -3.91 21.65
C THR A 755 -13.66 -3.74 22.23
N LYS A 756 -13.93 -2.56 22.79
CA LYS A 756 -15.17 -2.24 23.49
C LYS A 756 -16.21 -1.58 22.61
N TRP A 757 -15.79 -0.90 21.55
CA TRP A 757 -16.67 -0.11 20.70
C TRP A 757 -16.33 -0.32 19.24
N ALA A 758 -17.37 -0.43 18.41
CA ALA A 758 -17.22 -0.51 16.97
C ALA A 758 -18.25 0.40 16.28
N ILE A 759 -17.83 1.11 15.23
CA ILE A 759 -18.71 1.97 14.42
C ILE A 759 -18.74 1.41 13.01
N GLU A 760 -19.93 0.98 12.57
CA GLU A 760 -20.11 0.38 11.24
C GLU A 760 -21.40 0.87 10.59
N PHE A 761 -21.33 1.29 9.32
CA PHE A 761 -22.47 1.82 8.60
C PHE A 761 -23.32 0.70 7.98
N ASP A 762 -22.72 -0.34 7.42
CA ASP A 762 -23.39 -1.47 6.79
C ASP A 762 -24.01 -2.39 7.85
N SER A 763 -25.33 -2.60 7.78
CA SER A 763 -26.04 -3.40 8.78
C SER A 763 -25.62 -4.87 8.81
N SER A 764 -25.29 -5.46 7.66
CA SER A 764 -24.80 -6.85 7.57
C SER A 764 -23.44 -7.00 8.27
N ALA A 765 -22.52 -6.09 8.01
CA ALA A 765 -21.21 -6.04 8.66
C ALA A 765 -21.33 -5.77 10.17
N ALA A 766 -22.20 -4.85 10.59
CA ALA A 766 -22.43 -4.56 12.00
C ALA A 766 -22.99 -5.77 12.77
N MET A 767 -23.97 -6.48 12.19
CA MET A 767 -24.50 -7.71 12.80
C MET A 767 -23.44 -8.81 12.89
N THR A 768 -22.62 -8.98 11.85
CA THR A 768 -21.49 -9.90 11.88
C THR A 768 -20.51 -9.51 12.98
N PHE A 769 -20.17 -8.24 13.13
CA PHE A 769 -19.27 -7.78 14.19
C PHE A 769 -19.84 -8.12 15.57
N GLU A 770 -21.11 -7.78 15.82
CA GLU A 770 -21.80 -8.04 17.09
C GLU A 770 -21.88 -9.54 17.42
N LYS A 771 -22.11 -10.38 16.40
CA LYS A 771 -22.17 -11.84 16.55
C LYS A 771 -20.85 -12.43 17.03
N ASN A 772 -19.72 -11.89 16.56
CA ASN A 772 -18.39 -12.40 16.86
C ASN A 772 -17.73 -11.70 18.06
N ASN A 773 -18.22 -10.51 18.45
CA ASN A 773 -17.70 -9.71 19.56
C ASN A 773 -18.82 -9.31 20.54
N PRO A 774 -19.43 -10.26 21.27
CA PRO A 774 -20.63 -10.02 22.08
C PRO A 774 -20.41 -9.07 23.26
N SER A 775 -19.17 -8.83 23.66
CA SER A 775 -18.80 -7.87 24.71
C SER A 775 -18.65 -6.44 24.21
N ALA A 776 -18.59 -6.23 22.89
CA ALA A 776 -18.42 -4.92 22.28
C ALA A 776 -19.77 -4.26 22.01
N VAL A 777 -19.82 -2.93 22.16
CA VAL A 777 -20.97 -2.13 21.74
C VAL A 777 -20.79 -1.73 20.28
N VAL A 778 -21.71 -2.20 19.42
CA VAL A 778 -21.68 -1.90 17.99
C VAL A 778 -22.66 -0.78 17.66
N TYR A 779 -22.16 0.33 17.14
CA TYR A 779 -22.95 1.46 16.67
C TYR A 779 -23.21 1.33 15.18
N ASN A 780 -24.39 0.81 14.80
CA ASN A 780 -24.79 0.73 13.39
C ASN A 780 -25.33 2.08 12.86
N GLN A 781 -24.44 3.07 12.73
CA GLN A 781 -24.76 4.44 12.37
C GLN A 781 -23.57 5.20 11.74
N CYS A 782 -23.84 6.34 11.10
CA CYS A 782 -22.84 7.22 10.50
C CYS A 782 -21.82 7.74 11.54
N ALA A 783 -20.53 7.51 11.29
CA ALA A 783 -19.43 7.97 12.16
C ALA A 783 -19.41 9.49 12.38
N ASN A 784 -19.79 10.30 11.39
CA ASN A 784 -19.88 11.75 11.53
C ASN A 784 -20.94 12.17 12.56
N LEU A 785 -22.11 11.53 12.50
CA LEU A 785 -23.21 11.79 13.44
C LEU A 785 -22.85 11.36 14.86
N LEU A 786 -22.19 10.20 15.01
CA LEU A 786 -21.75 9.71 16.31
C LEU A 786 -20.66 10.57 16.93
N LEU A 787 -19.77 11.14 16.12
CA LEU A 787 -18.75 12.09 16.61
C LEU A 787 -19.41 13.37 17.13
N GLU A 788 -20.33 13.94 16.35
CA GLU A 788 -21.11 15.10 16.78
C GLU A 788 -21.85 14.82 18.10
N ARG A 789 -22.48 13.64 18.18
CA ARG A 789 -23.19 13.19 19.37
C ARG A 789 -22.26 13.08 20.58
N ALA A 790 -21.10 12.45 20.42
CA ALA A 790 -20.12 12.29 21.50
C ALA A 790 -19.61 13.65 22.01
N ILE A 791 -19.33 14.59 21.10
CA ILE A 791 -18.89 15.95 21.47
C ILE A 791 -20.04 16.72 22.13
N ALA A 792 -21.27 16.61 21.63
CA ALA A 792 -22.43 17.25 22.24
C ALA A 792 -22.68 16.74 23.66
N GLU A 793 -22.61 15.42 23.84
CA GLU A 793 -22.87 14.74 25.12
C GLU A 793 -21.76 15.01 26.16
N HIS A 794 -20.49 14.81 25.79
CA HIS A 794 -19.39 14.84 26.75
C HIS A 794 -18.58 16.15 26.73
N GLY A 795 -18.54 16.84 25.59
CA GLY A 795 -17.89 18.16 25.47
C GLY A 795 -18.81 19.30 25.89
N ARG A 796 -19.99 19.38 25.28
CA ARG A 796 -20.97 20.47 25.52
C ARG A 796 -22.00 20.16 26.61
N GLN A 797 -22.02 18.94 27.14
CA GLN A 797 -22.94 18.48 28.20
C GLN A 797 -24.43 18.64 27.82
N GLU A 798 -24.75 18.47 26.54
CA GLU A 798 -26.11 18.58 26.02
C GLU A 798 -26.94 17.33 26.30
N LYS A 799 -28.23 17.53 26.62
CA LYS A 799 -29.18 16.42 26.72
C LYS A 799 -29.71 16.07 25.34
N LEU A 800 -29.31 14.91 24.83
CA LEU A 800 -29.63 14.48 23.48
C LEU A 800 -30.89 13.61 23.44
N ASN A 801 -31.65 13.73 22.35
CA ASN A 801 -32.77 12.84 22.07
C ASN A 801 -32.29 11.42 21.75
N ASP A 802 -33.19 10.45 21.92
CA ASP A 802 -32.94 9.06 21.55
C ASP A 802 -32.67 8.95 20.04
N LEU A 803 -31.57 8.28 19.68
CA LEU A 803 -31.21 7.95 18.30
C LEU A 803 -31.45 6.47 18.06
N LYS A 804 -31.91 6.11 16.86
CA LYS A 804 -32.04 4.72 16.42
C LYS A 804 -30.96 4.34 15.42
N ASP A 805 -30.50 3.10 15.48
CA ASP A 805 -29.61 2.52 14.49
C ASP A 805 -30.39 2.13 13.21
N PHE A 806 -29.70 1.66 12.18
CA PHE A 806 -30.37 1.29 10.92
C PHE A 806 -31.28 0.04 11.03
N LEU A 807 -31.18 -0.72 12.13
CA LEU A 807 -32.06 -1.82 12.47
C LEU A 807 -33.23 -1.40 13.40
N GLY A 808 -33.34 -0.10 13.71
CA GLY A 808 -34.40 0.46 14.56
C GLY A 808 -34.19 0.29 16.06
N ARG A 809 -33.03 -0.23 16.49
CA ARG A 809 -32.62 -0.38 17.91
C ARG A 809 -32.15 0.96 18.46
N LYS A 810 -32.26 1.15 19.77
CA LYS A 810 -31.77 2.37 20.43
C LYS A 810 -30.24 2.38 20.41
N VAL A 811 -29.65 3.47 19.92
CA VAL A 811 -28.20 3.70 19.96
C VAL A 811 -27.81 4.08 21.40
N PRO A 812 -26.87 3.36 22.04
CA PRO A 812 -26.39 3.69 23.38
C PRO A 812 -25.55 4.98 23.38
N SER A 813 -25.24 5.50 24.58
CA SER A 813 -24.31 6.62 24.76
C SER A 813 -22.94 6.26 24.23
N MET A 814 -22.27 7.21 23.58
CA MET A 814 -20.86 7.07 23.20
C MET A 814 -19.96 7.07 24.46
N PRO A 815 -18.77 6.44 24.43
CA PRO A 815 -17.82 6.53 25.54
C PRO A 815 -17.36 7.96 25.80
N ALA A 816 -16.89 8.24 27.02
CA ALA A 816 -16.34 9.54 27.37
C ALA A 816 -14.86 9.65 27.00
N PRO A 817 -14.31 10.87 26.79
CA PRO A 817 -12.86 11.06 26.72
C PRO A 817 -12.15 10.47 27.97
N GLY A 818 -11.09 9.69 27.75
CA GLY A 818 -10.42 8.91 28.79
C GLY A 818 -10.88 7.45 28.89
N ASP A 819 -11.99 7.06 28.23
CA ASP A 819 -12.41 5.66 28.16
C ASP A 819 -11.73 4.87 27.03
N VAL A 820 -11.24 5.55 25.99
CA VAL A 820 -10.67 4.94 24.79
C VAL A 820 -9.15 5.05 24.83
N ASP A 821 -8.47 3.92 24.94
CA ASP A 821 -7.00 3.84 25.01
C ASP A 821 -6.35 3.58 23.65
N PHE A 822 -7.07 2.96 22.72
CA PHE A 822 -6.57 2.65 21.37
C PHE A 822 -7.68 2.90 20.34
N ILE A 823 -7.37 3.64 19.27
CA ILE A 823 -8.27 3.76 18.12
C ILE A 823 -7.60 3.11 16.93
N TYR A 824 -8.32 2.25 16.22
CA TYR A 824 -7.91 1.82 14.90
C TYR A 824 -9.06 1.93 13.91
N CYS A 825 -8.73 2.13 12.63
CA CYS A 825 -9.75 2.38 11.62
C CYS A 825 -9.29 2.03 10.20
N GLY A 826 -10.25 1.67 9.35
CA GLY A 826 -10.10 1.47 7.91
C GLY A 826 -11.04 2.37 7.13
N PRO A 827 -10.79 3.70 7.04
CA PRO A 827 -11.71 4.61 6.36
C PRO A 827 -11.90 4.22 4.88
N PRO A 828 -13.13 4.32 4.33
CA PRO A 828 -13.43 3.89 2.97
C PRO A 828 -12.45 4.42 1.91
N CYS A 829 -11.94 3.52 1.07
CA CYS A 829 -10.79 3.76 0.19
C CYS A 829 -11.14 3.99 -1.29
N GLN A 830 -12.42 4.06 -1.64
CA GLN A 830 -12.86 4.07 -3.05
C GLN A 830 -12.38 5.28 -3.86
N GLY A 831 -12.15 6.44 -3.22
CA GLY A 831 -11.54 7.60 -3.89
C GLY A 831 -10.01 7.59 -3.92
N PHE A 832 -9.37 6.61 -3.27
CA PHE A 832 -7.90 6.42 -3.22
C PHE A 832 -7.43 5.16 -3.96
N SER A 833 -8.37 4.36 -4.48
CA SER A 833 -8.06 3.12 -5.17
C SER A 833 -7.60 3.41 -6.60
N GLY A 834 -6.47 2.83 -7.01
CA GLY A 834 -6.05 2.81 -8.42
C GLY A 834 -7.04 2.06 -9.32
N VAL A 835 -7.85 1.15 -8.75
CA VAL A 835 -8.91 0.40 -9.43
C VAL A 835 -10.12 1.27 -9.77
N ASN A 836 -10.15 2.54 -9.33
CA ASN A 836 -11.21 3.47 -9.70
C ASN A 836 -10.65 4.46 -10.73
N ARG A 837 -10.82 4.16 -12.02
CA ARG A 837 -10.42 5.04 -13.15
C ARG A 837 -10.94 6.46 -13.02
N TYR A 838 -12.09 6.68 -12.38
CA TYR A 838 -12.72 7.99 -12.21
C TYR A 838 -12.56 8.54 -10.79
N GLN A 839 -11.32 8.81 -10.39
CA GLN A 839 -11.06 9.52 -9.13
C GLN A 839 -11.66 10.93 -9.21
N LYS A 840 -12.51 11.25 -8.22
CA LYS A 840 -13.10 12.59 -8.07
C LYS A 840 -12.34 13.35 -7.01
N ALA A 841 -11.83 14.52 -7.38
CA ALA A 841 -11.17 15.43 -6.43
C ALA A 841 -12.08 15.81 -5.23
N ASP A 842 -13.41 15.74 -5.39
CA ASP A 842 -14.40 16.10 -4.39
C ASP A 842 -15.09 14.91 -3.68
N ASP A 843 -14.60 13.67 -3.82
CA ASP A 843 -15.24 12.52 -3.18
C ASP A 843 -15.26 12.67 -1.65
N ILE A 844 -16.46 12.63 -1.07
CA ILE A 844 -16.69 12.72 0.38
C ILE A 844 -15.97 11.60 1.14
N LYS A 845 -15.75 10.44 0.51
CA LYS A 845 -15.04 9.32 1.14
C LYS A 845 -13.59 9.68 1.47
N ASN A 846 -12.98 10.55 0.67
CA ASN A 846 -11.61 11.02 0.91
C ASN A 846 -11.50 11.88 2.18
N SER A 847 -12.60 12.56 2.55
CA SER A 847 -12.65 13.39 3.76
C SER A 847 -12.90 12.59 5.05
N LEU A 848 -13.27 11.31 4.99
CA LEU A 848 -13.49 10.48 6.18
C LEU A 848 -12.22 10.24 6.99
N VAL A 849 -11.04 10.38 6.37
CA VAL A 849 -9.75 10.42 7.07
C VAL A 849 -9.73 11.57 8.10
N ALA A 850 -10.27 12.74 7.75
CA ALA A 850 -10.38 13.87 8.67
C ALA A 850 -11.35 13.58 9.83
N THR A 851 -12.43 12.83 9.58
CA THR A 851 -13.31 12.31 10.64
C THR A 851 -12.53 11.40 11.59
N SER A 852 -11.77 10.42 11.08
CA SER A 852 -10.94 9.54 11.92
C SER A 852 -9.98 10.33 12.82
N LEU A 853 -9.28 11.31 12.26
CA LEU A 853 -8.35 12.15 13.02
C LEU A 853 -9.09 13.04 14.05
N SER A 854 -10.35 13.40 13.77
CA SER A 854 -11.19 14.12 14.73
C SER A 854 -11.62 13.25 15.91
N TYR A 855 -11.81 11.94 15.71
CA TYR A 855 -11.94 11.00 16.83
C TYR A 855 -10.65 10.93 17.67
N VAL A 856 -9.48 10.93 17.02
CA VAL A 856 -8.19 10.94 17.73
C VAL A 856 -8.00 12.22 18.54
N ASP A 857 -8.29 13.40 17.99
CA ASP A 857 -8.22 14.68 18.71
C ASP A 857 -9.17 14.73 19.92
N PHE A 858 -10.40 14.22 19.74
CA PHE A 858 -11.41 14.24 20.81
C PHE A 858 -11.11 13.24 21.94
N TYR A 859 -10.85 11.98 21.61
CA TYR A 859 -10.64 10.91 22.61
C TYR A 859 -9.21 10.86 23.14
N LYS A 860 -8.23 11.34 22.37
CA LYS A 860 -6.80 11.30 22.68
C LYS A 860 -6.36 9.90 23.13
N PRO A 861 -6.49 8.85 22.29
CA PRO A 861 -6.07 7.49 22.66
C PRO A 861 -4.55 7.39 22.86
N GLN A 862 -4.06 6.42 23.60
CA GLN A 862 -2.61 6.17 23.75
C GLN A 862 -1.95 5.80 22.41
N TYR A 863 -2.65 4.96 21.64
CA TYR A 863 -2.23 4.49 20.33
C TYR A 863 -3.29 4.79 19.25
N PHE A 864 -2.85 4.86 18.01
CA PHE A 864 -3.68 5.01 16.82
C PHE A 864 -3.15 4.11 15.70
N LEU A 865 -4.02 3.44 14.95
CA LEU A 865 -3.64 2.73 13.74
C LEU A 865 -4.64 3.00 12.61
N LEU A 866 -4.15 3.48 11.47
CA LEU A 866 -4.96 3.60 10.26
C LEU A 866 -4.52 2.56 9.25
N GLU A 867 -5.47 1.81 8.70
CA GLU A 867 -5.28 0.94 7.55
C GLU A 867 -5.89 1.55 6.29
N ASN A 868 -5.23 1.36 5.14
CA ASN A 868 -5.81 1.68 3.84
C ASN A 868 -5.14 0.92 2.68
N VAL A 869 -5.66 1.12 1.46
CA VAL A 869 -5.04 0.65 0.22
C VAL A 869 -3.74 1.38 -0.09
N ARG A 870 -2.82 0.71 -0.80
CA ARG A 870 -1.54 1.30 -1.25
C ARG A 870 -1.74 2.59 -2.05
N GLY A 871 -2.78 2.67 -2.87
CA GLY A 871 -3.08 3.85 -3.72
C GLY A 871 -3.25 5.17 -2.96
N MET A 872 -3.52 5.12 -1.64
CA MET A 872 -3.55 6.33 -0.80
C MET A 872 -2.21 7.09 -0.78
N LEU A 873 -1.09 6.41 -1.04
CA LEU A 873 0.23 7.04 -1.16
C LEU A 873 0.29 8.04 -2.32
N CYS A 874 -0.41 7.78 -3.43
CA CYS A 874 -0.32 8.56 -4.66
C CYS A 874 -1.35 9.70 -4.73
N PHE A 875 -2.31 9.76 -3.80
CA PHE A 875 -3.41 10.71 -3.88
C PHE A 875 -2.96 12.17 -3.69
N ARG A 876 -3.43 13.05 -4.58
CA ARG A 876 -3.10 14.49 -4.59
C ARG A 876 -4.20 15.31 -3.90
N LEU A 877 -3.89 15.88 -2.75
CA LEU A 877 -4.84 16.66 -1.95
C LEU A 877 -4.92 18.10 -2.48
N GLY A 878 -6.12 18.67 -2.61
CA GLY A 878 -6.31 20.02 -3.16
C GLY A 878 -6.09 20.15 -4.67
N GLY A 879 -6.05 19.02 -5.40
CA GLY A 879 -6.03 19.04 -6.86
C GLY A 879 -7.41 19.39 -7.45
N GLU A 880 -7.41 19.92 -8.68
CA GLU A 880 -8.62 20.24 -9.43
C GLU A 880 -8.93 19.12 -10.44
N GLN A 881 -10.21 18.89 -10.71
CA GLN A 881 -10.64 17.92 -11.72
C GLN A 881 -10.35 18.46 -13.12
N ASP A 882 -9.53 17.75 -13.89
CA ASP A 882 -9.29 17.99 -15.32
C ASP A 882 -9.67 16.73 -16.11
N GLY A 883 -10.92 16.69 -16.59
CA GLY A 883 -11.49 15.49 -17.19
C GLY A 883 -11.58 14.33 -16.18
N VAL A 884 -10.89 13.22 -16.47
CA VAL A 884 -10.81 12.02 -15.59
C VAL A 884 -9.63 12.13 -14.60
N LYS A 885 -8.69 13.04 -14.85
CA LYS A 885 -7.45 13.20 -14.07
C LYS A 885 -7.59 14.30 -13.03
N ILE A 886 -6.78 14.22 -11.97
CA ILE A 886 -6.64 15.28 -10.97
C ILE A 886 -5.33 16.01 -11.26
N LYS A 887 -5.41 17.29 -11.66
CA LYS A 887 -4.22 18.14 -11.89
C LYS A 887 -3.98 19.08 -10.72
N GLY A 888 -2.72 19.40 -10.48
CA GLY A 888 -2.30 20.20 -9.32
C GLY A 888 -2.43 19.44 -7.99
N GLY A 889 -2.50 20.19 -6.89
CA GLY A 889 -2.56 19.62 -5.54
C GLY A 889 -1.22 19.13 -4.99
N ILE A 890 -1.27 18.75 -3.72
CA ILE A 890 -0.13 18.30 -2.90
C ILE A 890 0.14 16.83 -3.17
N LYS A 891 1.34 16.49 -3.67
CA LYS A 891 1.79 15.10 -3.83
C LYS A 891 1.81 14.38 -2.47
N MET A 892 1.34 13.13 -2.43
CA MET A 892 1.12 12.38 -1.19
C MET A 892 0.29 13.13 -0.14
N GLY A 893 -0.59 14.05 -0.57
CA GLY A 893 -1.18 15.06 0.32
C GLY A 893 -2.02 14.48 1.45
N VAL A 894 -2.66 13.32 1.26
CA VAL A 894 -3.39 12.63 2.34
C VAL A 894 -2.43 12.07 3.39
N ILE A 895 -1.29 11.50 2.98
CA ILE A 895 -0.26 11.02 3.90
C ILE A 895 0.32 12.19 4.68
N LYS A 896 0.77 13.23 3.98
CA LYS A 896 1.30 14.45 4.61
C LYS A 896 0.30 15.04 5.61
N PHE A 897 -0.99 15.08 5.25
CA PHE A 897 -2.06 15.55 6.12
C PHE A 897 -2.23 14.69 7.39
N ILE A 898 -2.23 13.36 7.26
CA ILE A 898 -2.33 12.45 8.42
C ILE A 898 -1.11 12.64 9.34
N LEU A 899 0.09 12.62 8.77
CA LEU A 899 1.33 12.79 9.54
C LEU A 899 1.34 14.14 10.26
N ARG A 900 1.01 15.23 9.55
CA ARG A 900 0.92 16.57 10.14
C ARG A 900 -0.12 16.66 11.25
N SER A 901 -1.29 16.05 11.05
CA SER A 901 -2.35 16.05 12.06
C SER A 901 -1.91 15.32 13.33
N LEU A 902 -1.25 14.16 13.18
CA LEU A 902 -0.72 13.39 14.30
C LEU A 902 0.42 14.14 15.03
N THR A 903 1.40 14.67 14.31
CA THR A 903 2.51 15.41 14.92
C THR A 903 2.02 16.67 15.64
N ALA A 904 1.09 17.42 15.04
CA ALA A 904 0.47 18.60 15.65
C ALA A 904 -0.33 18.25 16.93
N MET A 905 -0.89 17.03 17.00
CA MET A 905 -1.55 16.50 18.20
C MET A 905 -0.58 15.93 19.26
N GLY A 906 0.74 15.91 19.01
CA GLY A 906 1.74 15.34 19.91
C GLY A 906 1.87 13.82 19.80
N TYR A 907 1.54 13.24 18.65
CA TYR A 907 1.75 11.83 18.35
C TYR A 907 3.01 11.64 17.51
N GLN A 908 3.82 10.67 17.92
CA GLN A 908 4.81 10.02 17.08
C GLN A 908 4.09 9.28 15.96
N THR A 909 4.70 9.17 14.79
CA THR A 909 4.08 8.50 13.65
C THR A 909 5.09 7.81 12.73
N ARG A 910 4.68 6.67 12.19
CA ARG A 910 5.39 5.97 11.10
C ARG A 910 4.39 5.26 10.19
N PHE A 911 4.77 5.04 8.94
CA PHE A 911 3.89 4.41 7.95
C PHE A 911 4.64 3.43 7.07
N GLY A 912 3.97 2.38 6.62
CA GLY A 912 4.59 1.27 5.89
C GLY A 912 3.58 0.43 5.12
N VAL A 913 4.04 -0.24 4.07
CA VAL A 913 3.22 -1.19 3.31
C VAL A 913 3.54 -2.61 3.74
N GLN A 914 2.51 -3.39 4.06
CA GLN A 914 2.62 -4.81 4.43
C GLN A 914 1.91 -5.67 3.38
N GLN A 915 2.48 -6.85 3.12
CA GLN A 915 1.92 -7.88 2.24
C GLN A 915 1.38 -9.01 3.10
N ALA A 916 0.07 -9.27 3.04
CA ALA A 916 -0.60 -10.28 3.85
C ALA A 916 0.03 -11.68 3.70
N GLY A 917 0.42 -12.07 2.48
CA GLY A 917 1.06 -13.36 2.21
C GLY A 917 2.34 -13.63 3.00
N HIS A 918 3.05 -12.58 3.43
CA HIS A 918 4.21 -12.70 4.31
C HIS A 918 3.85 -13.04 5.77
N HIS A 919 2.57 -12.94 6.14
CA HIS A 919 2.05 -13.12 7.50
C HIS A 919 1.12 -14.33 7.61
N GLY A 920 1.37 -15.35 6.79
CA GLY A 920 0.73 -16.65 6.90
C GLY A 920 -0.67 -16.76 6.30
N VAL A 921 -1.02 -15.95 5.30
CA VAL A 921 -2.23 -16.18 4.51
C VAL A 921 -1.91 -16.60 3.07
N PRO A 922 -2.72 -17.46 2.43
CA PRO A 922 -2.51 -17.89 1.06
C PRO A 922 -3.01 -16.84 0.07
N GLN A 923 -2.66 -15.56 0.24
CA GLN A 923 -3.19 -14.48 -0.59
C GLN A 923 -2.21 -13.33 -0.75
N SER A 924 -2.13 -12.81 -1.98
CA SER A 924 -1.46 -11.55 -2.28
C SER A 924 -2.40 -10.39 -2.01
N ARG A 925 -2.12 -9.60 -0.96
CA ARG A 925 -2.88 -8.41 -0.55
C ARG A 925 -1.96 -7.41 0.17
N ARG A 926 -1.60 -6.34 -0.55
CA ARG A 926 -0.80 -5.22 -0.04
C ARG A 926 -1.69 -4.17 0.64
N ARG A 927 -1.31 -3.69 1.82
CA ARG A 927 -2.00 -2.64 2.58
C ARG A 927 -1.03 -1.66 3.22
N LEU A 928 -1.43 -0.40 3.23
CA LEU A 928 -0.73 0.69 3.90
C LEU A 928 -1.24 0.77 5.34
N PHE A 929 -0.31 0.92 6.28
CA PHE A 929 -0.59 1.12 7.69
C PHE A 929 0.13 2.36 8.20
N ILE A 930 -0.53 3.13 9.07
CA ILE A 930 0.02 4.32 9.72
C ILE A 930 -0.17 4.18 11.23
N TRP A 931 0.93 4.07 11.96
CA TRP A 931 0.94 4.07 13.42
C TRP A 931 0.97 5.49 13.96
N GLY A 932 0.21 5.75 15.01
CA GLY A 932 0.34 6.89 15.89
C GLY A 932 0.54 6.43 17.33
N ALA A 933 1.50 7.01 18.06
CA ALA A 933 1.67 6.78 19.49
C ALA A 933 1.87 8.10 20.21
N LYS A 934 1.19 8.33 21.34
CA LYS A 934 1.45 9.53 22.15
C LYS A 934 2.93 9.61 22.54
N GLN A 935 3.45 10.82 22.72
CA GLN A 935 4.76 11.02 23.34
C GLN A 935 4.89 10.26 24.67
N ARG A 936 6.11 9.82 24.96
CA ARG A 936 6.56 8.97 26.08
C ARG A 936 6.15 7.51 26.01
N LEU A 937 5.47 7.09 24.96
CA LEU A 937 5.19 5.69 24.68
C LEU A 937 6.14 5.18 23.60
N TYR A 938 6.41 3.87 23.59
CA TYR A 938 7.14 3.26 22.48
C TYR A 938 6.26 3.22 21.24
N LEU A 939 6.73 3.80 20.13
CA LEU A 939 6.08 3.69 18.82
C LEU A 939 6.21 2.25 18.30
N PRO A 940 5.10 1.54 17.97
CA PRO A 940 5.17 0.17 17.43
C PRO A 940 5.90 0.11 16.09
N ASP A 941 6.66 -0.97 15.87
CA ASP A 941 7.31 -1.23 14.58
C ASP A 941 6.40 -1.99 13.61
N PHE A 942 6.90 -2.28 12.42
CA PHE A 942 6.25 -3.16 11.46
C PHE A 942 6.79 -4.59 11.53
N PRO A 943 5.90 -5.60 11.50
CA PRO A 943 6.31 -6.99 11.63
C PRO A 943 7.11 -7.45 10.42
N GLN A 944 8.19 -8.20 10.68
CA GLN A 944 8.96 -8.87 9.63
C GLN A 944 8.16 -10.07 9.08
N PRO A 945 8.34 -10.45 7.79
CA PRO A 945 7.68 -11.63 7.21
C PRO A 945 7.81 -12.86 8.11
N SER A 946 6.77 -13.66 8.32
CA SER A 946 6.88 -14.97 8.99
C SER A 946 6.93 -16.13 8.00
N THR A 947 6.30 -15.93 6.83
CA THR A 947 6.15 -16.93 5.77
C THR A 947 6.69 -16.40 4.46
N CYS A 948 7.27 -17.28 3.65
CA CYS A 948 7.68 -16.93 2.31
C CYS A 948 6.47 -16.52 1.49
N PHE A 949 6.69 -15.63 0.54
CA PHE A 949 5.67 -15.29 -0.44
C PHE A 949 6.36 -14.76 -1.69
N ALA A 950 5.95 -15.26 -2.86
CA ALA A 950 6.51 -14.81 -4.13
C ALA A 950 6.31 -13.30 -4.28
N LYS A 951 7.36 -12.61 -4.74
CA LYS A 951 7.35 -11.14 -4.89
C LYS A 951 6.34 -10.71 -5.95
N GLN A 952 5.10 -10.46 -5.54
CA GLN A 952 4.06 -9.83 -6.36
C GLN A 952 3.95 -8.35 -5.99
N GLY A 953 4.56 -7.50 -6.81
CA GLY A 953 4.56 -6.04 -6.66
C GLY A 953 5.48 -5.48 -5.57
N SER A 954 5.70 -4.17 -5.60
CA SER A 954 6.55 -3.47 -4.63
C SER A 954 5.81 -3.22 -3.31
N ILE A 955 6.49 -3.48 -2.19
CA ILE A 955 6.12 -3.01 -0.85
C ILE A 955 6.96 -1.79 -0.43
N SER A 956 7.88 -1.34 -1.29
CA SER A 956 8.64 -0.13 -1.05
C SER A 956 7.76 1.10 -1.27
N ILE A 957 8.04 2.14 -0.51
CA ILE A 957 7.41 3.45 -0.59
C ILE A 957 8.40 4.38 -1.27
N LEU A 958 7.97 5.02 -2.37
CA LEU A 958 8.73 6.07 -3.04
C LEU A 958 8.33 7.42 -2.46
N LEU A 959 9.32 8.19 -2.02
CA LEU A 959 9.14 9.53 -1.48
C LEU A 959 9.23 10.59 -2.59
N PRO A 960 8.66 11.79 -2.40
CA PRO A 960 8.66 12.84 -3.42
C PRO A 960 10.05 13.33 -3.83
N ASN A 961 11.05 13.15 -2.96
CA ASN A 961 12.46 13.48 -3.22
C ASN A 961 13.20 12.42 -4.06
N GLY A 962 12.52 11.32 -4.44
CA GLY A 962 13.07 10.22 -5.23
C GLY A 962 13.70 9.09 -4.42
N SER A 963 13.84 9.21 -3.09
CA SER A 963 14.31 8.10 -2.25
C SER A 963 13.19 7.08 -2.03
N SER A 964 13.55 5.83 -1.71
CA SER A 964 12.56 4.81 -1.38
C SER A 964 12.98 3.98 -0.18
N PHE A 965 12.00 3.50 0.58
CA PHE A 965 12.25 2.68 1.76
C PHE A 965 11.24 1.55 1.91
N SER A 966 11.60 0.55 2.71
CA SER A 966 10.73 -0.52 3.15
C SER A 966 11.13 -0.96 4.56
N TYR A 967 10.15 -1.29 5.40
CA TYR A 967 10.39 -1.86 6.72
C TYR A 967 10.68 -3.37 6.67
N ASN A 968 10.53 -4.01 5.51
CA ASN A 968 10.92 -5.41 5.34
C ASN A 968 12.46 -5.51 5.22
N LYS A 969 13.09 -6.06 6.27
CA LYS A 969 14.54 -6.24 6.36
C LYS A 969 15.01 -7.53 5.68
N ARG A 970 14.08 -8.45 5.32
CA ARG A 970 14.39 -9.74 4.71
C ARG A 970 14.40 -9.64 3.19
N ALA A 971 15.54 -10.00 2.59
CA ALA A 971 15.72 -9.96 1.14
C ALA A 971 15.09 -11.17 0.43
N ASN A 972 14.80 -11.01 -0.87
CA ASN A 972 14.45 -12.11 -1.80
C ASN A 972 13.27 -13.01 -1.37
N GLY A 973 12.33 -12.48 -0.56
CA GLY A 973 11.11 -13.20 -0.17
C GLY A 973 11.33 -14.34 0.84
N HIS A 974 12.51 -14.43 1.44
CA HIS A 974 12.83 -15.47 2.42
C HIS A 974 12.15 -15.24 3.78
N ALA A 975 11.74 -16.34 4.41
CA ALA A 975 11.21 -16.34 5.77
C ALA A 975 11.39 -17.72 6.45
N PRO A 976 11.16 -17.82 7.77
CA PRO A 976 11.20 -19.04 8.56
C PRO A 976 10.31 -20.17 8.04
N LEU A 977 9.11 -19.83 7.57
CA LEU A 977 8.08 -20.78 7.17
C LEU A 977 7.85 -20.70 5.65
N PRO A 978 7.46 -21.81 5.01
CA PRO A 978 7.07 -21.81 3.60
C PRO A 978 5.79 -20.98 3.38
N ALA A 979 5.52 -20.65 2.12
CA ALA A 979 4.26 -20.02 1.72
C ALA A 979 3.08 -20.95 2.02
N VAL A 980 1.95 -20.38 2.44
CA VAL A 980 0.69 -21.12 2.60
C VAL A 980 0.04 -21.27 1.24
N SER A 981 -0.21 -22.51 0.81
CA SER A 981 -0.88 -22.78 -0.46
C SER A 981 -2.42 -22.84 -0.33
N VAL A 982 -3.14 -22.78 -1.45
CA VAL A 982 -4.59 -23.04 -1.49
C VAL A 982 -4.91 -24.41 -0.88
N CYS A 983 -4.11 -25.44 -1.17
CA CYS A 983 -4.27 -26.78 -0.61
C CYS A 983 -4.15 -26.77 0.92
N ASP A 984 -3.13 -26.09 1.45
CA ASP A 984 -2.95 -25.98 2.89
C ASP A 984 -4.11 -25.22 3.54
N ALA A 985 -4.84 -24.40 2.78
CA ALA A 985 -5.96 -23.62 3.28
C ALA A 985 -7.31 -24.34 3.29
N ILE A 986 -7.65 -25.13 2.26
CA ILE A 986 -9.05 -25.59 2.07
C ILE A 986 -9.25 -27.12 1.96
N ASN A 987 -8.18 -27.92 1.91
CA ASN A 987 -8.29 -29.36 1.59
C ASN A 987 -8.95 -30.24 2.68
N ASP A 988 -9.20 -29.73 3.89
CA ASP A 988 -9.95 -30.44 4.94
C ASP A 988 -11.46 -30.09 4.97
N LEU A 989 -11.93 -29.19 4.10
CA LEU A 989 -13.33 -28.79 4.04
C LEU A 989 -14.22 -29.87 3.40
N PRO A 990 -15.47 -30.08 3.89
CA PRO A 990 -16.40 -31.03 3.31
C PRO A 990 -16.66 -30.79 1.82
N GLU A 991 -16.60 -31.84 1.01
CA GLU A 991 -16.59 -31.70 -0.44
C GLU A 991 -17.99 -31.75 -1.05
N PHE A 992 -18.31 -30.84 -1.97
CA PHE A 992 -19.56 -30.87 -2.74
C PHE A 992 -19.41 -30.24 -4.13
N GLU A 993 -20.30 -30.63 -5.05
CA GLU A 993 -20.28 -30.18 -6.43
C GLU A 993 -21.68 -29.82 -6.94
N PHE A 994 -21.73 -28.98 -7.97
CA PHE A 994 -22.99 -28.65 -8.63
C PHE A 994 -23.45 -29.77 -9.56
N VAL A 995 -24.76 -30.03 -9.57
CA VAL A 995 -25.40 -30.92 -10.53
C VAL A 995 -25.50 -30.22 -11.90
N ASN A 996 -25.10 -30.92 -12.97
CA ASN A 996 -25.17 -30.39 -14.33
C ASN A 996 -26.64 -30.27 -14.80
N PRO A 997 -27.11 -29.07 -15.20
CA PRO A 997 -28.47 -28.90 -15.68
C PRO A 997 -28.68 -29.43 -17.11
N HIS A 998 -27.61 -29.68 -17.89
CA HIS A 998 -27.67 -30.16 -19.27
C HIS A 998 -28.54 -29.29 -20.20
N LEU A 999 -28.45 -27.97 -20.04
CA LEU A 999 -29.27 -26.99 -20.77
C LEU A 999 -28.83 -26.86 -22.23
N THR A 1000 -27.51 -26.79 -22.46
CA THR A 1000 -26.92 -26.59 -23.79
C THR A 1000 -26.53 -27.90 -24.43
N TYR A 1001 -25.95 -28.81 -23.64
CA TYR A 1001 -25.54 -30.13 -24.08
C TYR A 1001 -26.33 -31.21 -23.32
N PRO A 1002 -27.19 -31.99 -24.00
CA PRO A 1002 -27.99 -33.01 -23.35
C PRO A 1002 -27.13 -34.10 -22.72
N ALA A 1003 -27.60 -34.68 -21.61
CA ALA A 1003 -26.88 -35.69 -20.86
C ALA A 1003 -26.52 -36.91 -21.72
N THR A 1004 -25.23 -37.17 -21.87
CA THR A 1004 -24.71 -38.32 -22.61
C THR A 1004 -24.84 -39.62 -21.78
N ALA A 1005 -24.63 -40.77 -22.41
CA ALA A 1005 -24.56 -42.05 -21.68
C ALA A 1005 -23.40 -42.07 -20.68
N GLU A 1006 -22.30 -41.38 -21.00
CA GLU A 1006 -21.15 -41.22 -20.12
C GLU A 1006 -21.51 -40.35 -18.90
N ASP A 1007 -22.20 -39.22 -19.09
CA ASP A 1007 -22.62 -38.34 -17.98
C ASP A 1007 -23.55 -39.06 -17.00
N LYS A 1008 -24.40 -39.97 -17.50
CA LYS A 1008 -25.28 -40.80 -16.65
C LYS A 1008 -24.53 -41.88 -15.87
N ASN A 1009 -23.39 -42.33 -16.38
CA ASN A 1009 -22.56 -43.36 -15.76
C ASN A 1009 -21.40 -42.76 -14.94
N GLU A 1010 -21.20 -41.45 -15.02
CA GLU A 1010 -20.17 -40.72 -14.29
C GLU A 1010 -20.42 -40.82 -12.77
N LYS A 1011 -19.41 -41.30 -12.05
CA LYS A 1011 -19.44 -41.42 -10.58
C LYS A 1011 -18.27 -40.63 -9.99
N ARG A 1012 -18.53 -39.37 -9.66
CA ARG A 1012 -17.61 -38.54 -8.88
C ARG A 1012 -17.83 -38.78 -7.38
N PRO A 1013 -16.78 -38.69 -6.54
CA PRO A 1013 -16.85 -39.05 -5.13
C PRO A 1013 -17.54 -38.00 -4.24
N PHE A 1014 -17.92 -36.84 -4.79
CA PHE A 1014 -18.37 -35.66 -4.04
C PHE A 1014 -19.90 -35.56 -3.91
N LYS A 1015 -20.37 -34.95 -2.82
CA LYS A 1015 -21.81 -34.67 -2.58
C LYS A 1015 -22.38 -33.81 -3.72
N GLN A 1016 -23.47 -34.26 -4.34
CA GLN A 1016 -24.11 -33.55 -5.44
C GLN A 1016 -25.17 -32.57 -4.91
N VAL A 1017 -25.09 -31.30 -5.32
CA VAL A 1017 -25.97 -30.21 -4.88
C VAL A 1017 -26.62 -29.54 -6.08
N ILE A 1018 -27.94 -29.41 -6.05
CA ILE A 1018 -28.70 -28.65 -7.06
C ILE A 1018 -28.61 -27.17 -6.69
N VAL A 1019 -28.15 -26.33 -7.62
CA VAL A 1019 -28.07 -24.88 -7.43
C VAL A 1019 -29.49 -24.30 -7.52
N PRO A 1020 -30.00 -23.62 -6.47
CA PRO A 1020 -31.32 -23.02 -6.51
C PRO A 1020 -31.33 -21.76 -7.39
N GLU A 1021 -32.52 -21.29 -7.78
CA GLU A 1021 -32.65 -20.04 -8.54
C GLU A 1021 -32.29 -18.79 -7.72
N ARG A 1022 -32.46 -18.84 -6.40
CA ARG A 1022 -32.18 -17.76 -5.44
C ARG A 1022 -31.61 -18.33 -4.13
N GLY A 1023 -30.85 -17.52 -3.40
CA GLY A 1023 -30.20 -17.90 -2.15
C GLY A 1023 -28.80 -18.48 -2.39
N TRP A 1024 -28.51 -19.62 -1.79
CA TRP A 1024 -27.18 -20.24 -1.77
C TRP A 1024 -27.21 -21.75 -2.02
N ALA A 1025 -26.07 -22.29 -2.44
CA ALA A 1025 -25.83 -23.73 -2.54
C ALA A 1025 -24.71 -24.15 -1.58
N GLY A 1026 -24.96 -25.20 -0.79
CA GLY A 1026 -24.07 -25.68 0.28
C GLY A 1026 -24.75 -25.64 1.65
N ASP A 1027 -23.97 -25.81 2.72
CA ASP A 1027 -24.47 -25.89 4.10
C ASP A 1027 -23.98 -24.70 4.93
N MET A 1028 -24.90 -23.94 5.53
CA MET A 1028 -24.55 -22.80 6.41
C MET A 1028 -23.86 -23.25 7.70
N VAL A 1029 -24.18 -24.45 8.17
CA VAL A 1029 -23.54 -25.10 9.32
C VAL A 1029 -23.38 -26.58 9.01
N THR A 1030 -22.17 -27.11 9.13
CA THR A 1030 -21.88 -28.54 8.94
C THR A 1030 -20.75 -29.00 9.86
N LYS A 1031 -20.52 -30.31 9.98
CA LYS A 1031 -19.37 -30.87 10.70
C LYS A 1031 -18.20 -31.09 9.75
N TYR A 1032 -16.98 -30.97 10.26
CA TYR A 1032 -15.79 -31.42 9.54
C TYR A 1032 -15.83 -32.93 9.32
N GLU A 1033 -15.32 -33.38 8.17
CA GLU A 1033 -15.22 -34.80 7.85
C GLU A 1033 -13.95 -35.44 8.45
N SER A 1034 -12.91 -34.64 8.70
CA SER A 1034 -11.63 -35.08 9.27
C SER A 1034 -11.02 -34.05 10.23
N GLY A 1035 -9.91 -34.43 10.88
CA GLY A 1035 -9.00 -33.47 11.52
C GLY A 1035 -8.29 -32.57 10.49
N PRO A 1036 -7.57 -31.53 10.95
CA PRO A 1036 -6.79 -30.66 10.06
C PRO A 1036 -5.65 -31.45 9.40
N LEU A 1037 -5.36 -31.12 8.14
CA LEU A 1037 -4.32 -31.73 7.31
C LEU A 1037 -3.09 -30.82 7.16
N SER A 1038 -3.16 -29.58 7.64
CA SER A 1038 -2.07 -28.61 7.65
C SER A 1038 -2.05 -27.82 8.95
N GLU A 1039 -0.90 -27.22 9.25
CA GLU A 1039 -0.73 -26.31 10.38
C GLU A 1039 -1.65 -25.07 10.27
N TYR A 1040 -1.88 -24.60 9.03
CA TYR A 1040 -2.80 -23.50 8.76
C TYR A 1040 -4.25 -23.84 9.12
N GLN A 1041 -4.70 -25.05 8.78
CA GLN A 1041 -6.04 -25.53 9.14
C GLN A 1041 -6.17 -25.76 10.64
N ARG A 1042 -5.12 -26.24 11.31
CA ARG A 1042 -5.09 -26.36 12.79
C ARG A 1042 -5.36 -25.01 13.45
N GLN A 1043 -4.69 -23.96 12.98
CA GLN A 1043 -4.90 -22.60 13.48
C GLN A 1043 -6.29 -22.05 13.16
N CYS A 1044 -6.77 -22.19 11.92
CA CYS A 1044 -8.11 -21.72 11.55
C CYS A 1044 -9.22 -22.40 12.37
N ARG A 1045 -9.06 -23.70 12.66
CA ARG A 1045 -10.05 -24.52 13.37
C ARG A 1045 -9.95 -24.44 14.89
N LYS A 1046 -9.00 -23.66 15.43
CA LYS A 1046 -8.83 -23.49 16.88
C LYS A 1046 -10.16 -23.07 17.51
N ASP A 1047 -10.62 -23.85 18.49
CA ASP A 1047 -11.92 -23.72 19.17
C ASP A 1047 -13.17 -23.84 18.26
N SER A 1048 -13.07 -24.51 17.11
CA SER A 1048 -14.18 -24.68 16.16
C SER A 1048 -14.56 -26.15 15.99
N GLU A 1049 -15.73 -26.54 16.51
CA GLU A 1049 -16.27 -27.90 16.33
C GLU A 1049 -17.07 -28.04 15.02
N PHE A 1050 -17.71 -26.95 14.59
CA PHE A 1050 -18.54 -26.88 13.39
C PHE A 1050 -17.91 -25.93 12.36
N LEU A 1051 -18.26 -26.15 11.11
CA LEU A 1051 -17.93 -25.30 9.98
C LEU A 1051 -19.12 -24.40 9.67
N HIS A 1052 -18.89 -23.09 9.61
CA HIS A 1052 -19.92 -22.08 9.30
C HIS A 1052 -19.72 -21.47 7.90
N ASN A 1053 -20.82 -21.06 7.27
CA ASN A 1053 -20.85 -20.36 5.98
C ASN A 1053 -20.16 -21.12 4.82
N HIS A 1054 -20.24 -22.46 4.78
CA HIS A 1054 -19.69 -23.25 3.66
C HIS A 1054 -20.68 -23.33 2.50
N VAL A 1055 -20.94 -22.15 1.92
CA VAL A 1055 -21.96 -21.93 0.89
C VAL A 1055 -21.43 -21.08 -0.27
N THR A 1056 -22.01 -21.26 -1.45
CA THR A 1056 -21.78 -20.45 -2.66
C THR A 1056 -23.04 -19.66 -3.01
N ARG A 1057 -22.90 -18.56 -3.75
CA ARG A 1057 -24.06 -17.86 -4.32
C ARG A 1057 -24.75 -18.70 -5.40
N ALA A 1058 -26.06 -18.52 -5.55
CA ALA A 1058 -26.81 -19.08 -6.67
C ALA A 1058 -26.43 -18.42 -8.01
N PHE A 1059 -26.34 -19.22 -9.07
CA PHE A 1059 -26.15 -18.77 -10.45
C PHE A 1059 -27.24 -19.32 -11.37
N ASN A 1060 -27.44 -18.67 -12.52
CA ASN A 1060 -28.31 -19.22 -13.55
C ASN A 1060 -27.76 -20.55 -14.10
N GLN A 1061 -28.65 -21.37 -14.66
CA GLN A 1061 -28.31 -22.72 -15.11
C GLN A 1061 -27.22 -22.75 -16.20
N LEU A 1062 -27.15 -21.73 -17.07
CA LEU A 1062 -26.12 -21.64 -18.12
C LEU A 1062 -24.73 -21.45 -17.51
N THR A 1063 -24.59 -20.55 -16.54
CA THR A 1063 -23.35 -20.32 -15.80
C THR A 1063 -22.95 -21.55 -14.99
N VAL A 1064 -23.91 -22.27 -14.40
CA VAL A 1064 -23.66 -23.55 -13.73
C VAL A 1064 -23.09 -24.58 -14.71
N GLU A 1065 -23.69 -24.73 -15.90
CA GLU A 1065 -23.17 -25.66 -16.92
C GLU A 1065 -21.76 -25.26 -17.40
N ARG A 1066 -21.46 -23.96 -17.52
CA ARG A 1066 -20.11 -23.46 -17.82
C ARG A 1066 -19.11 -23.87 -16.74
N ILE A 1067 -19.37 -23.56 -15.47
CA ILE A 1067 -18.48 -23.89 -14.33
C ILE A 1067 -18.14 -25.38 -14.30
N ILE A 1068 -19.15 -26.25 -14.50
CA ILE A 1068 -18.99 -27.70 -14.45
C ILE A 1068 -18.09 -28.23 -15.58
N ARG A 1069 -18.09 -27.58 -16.75
CA ARG A 1069 -17.38 -28.06 -17.94
C ARG A 1069 -15.96 -27.49 -18.10
N ILE A 1070 -15.50 -26.65 -17.18
CA ILE A 1070 -14.09 -26.25 -17.11
C ILE A 1070 -13.22 -27.48 -16.78
N PRO A 1071 -12.17 -27.79 -17.55
CA PRO A 1071 -11.27 -28.91 -17.30
C PRO A 1071 -10.60 -28.93 -15.91
N MET A 1072 -10.10 -30.10 -15.49
CA MET A 1072 -9.54 -30.34 -14.15
C MET A 1072 -8.01 -30.24 -14.12
N PHE A 1073 -7.47 -29.11 -14.58
CA PHE A 1073 -6.06 -28.76 -14.42
C PHE A 1073 -5.92 -27.29 -13.95
N PRO A 1074 -4.84 -26.92 -13.23
CA PRO A 1074 -4.62 -25.56 -12.76
C PRO A 1074 -4.57 -24.54 -13.90
N GLY A 1075 -5.24 -23.39 -13.74
CA GLY A 1075 -5.29 -22.35 -14.76
C GLY A 1075 -6.26 -22.63 -15.91
N ALA A 1076 -6.98 -23.77 -15.91
CA ALA A 1076 -8.06 -24.01 -16.86
C ALA A 1076 -9.13 -22.92 -16.74
N ASP A 1077 -9.55 -22.35 -17.85
CA ASP A 1077 -10.41 -21.16 -17.88
C ASP A 1077 -11.45 -21.23 -19.01
N HIS A 1078 -12.14 -20.11 -19.28
CA HIS A 1078 -13.18 -20.03 -20.30
C HIS A 1078 -12.70 -20.43 -21.71
N SER A 1079 -11.40 -20.28 -22.02
CA SER A 1079 -10.82 -20.65 -23.32
C SER A 1079 -10.95 -22.16 -23.57
N ASN A 1080 -11.00 -22.96 -22.50
CA ASN A 1080 -11.15 -24.40 -22.54
C ASN A 1080 -12.61 -24.89 -22.57
N LEU A 1081 -13.59 -23.99 -22.59
CA LEU A 1081 -15.01 -24.37 -22.69
C LEU A 1081 -15.34 -24.94 -24.08
N PRO A 1082 -16.32 -25.87 -24.18
CA PRO A 1082 -16.88 -26.27 -25.47
C PRO A 1082 -17.50 -25.09 -26.21
N GLU A 1083 -17.43 -25.11 -27.54
CA GLU A 1083 -17.78 -23.97 -28.40
C GLU A 1083 -19.17 -23.35 -28.13
N LYS A 1084 -20.21 -24.17 -27.87
CA LYS A 1084 -21.57 -23.64 -27.61
C LYS A 1084 -21.72 -22.97 -26.24
N LEU A 1085 -20.76 -23.17 -25.34
CA LEU A 1085 -20.77 -22.63 -23.98
C LEU A 1085 -19.78 -21.48 -23.79
N LYS A 1086 -18.86 -21.27 -24.73
CA LYS A 1086 -18.00 -20.10 -24.72
C LYS A 1086 -18.87 -18.83 -24.71
N PRO A 1087 -18.65 -17.90 -23.77
CA PRO A 1087 -19.30 -16.60 -23.82
C PRO A 1087 -18.95 -15.92 -25.15
N TRP A 1088 -19.97 -15.51 -25.91
CA TRP A 1088 -19.76 -14.94 -27.25
C TRP A 1088 -18.79 -13.75 -27.22
N CYS A 1089 -18.88 -12.92 -26.18
CA CYS A 1089 -18.02 -11.76 -25.94
C CYS A 1089 -16.53 -12.10 -25.73
N LEU A 1090 -16.17 -13.37 -25.47
CA LEU A 1090 -14.80 -13.84 -25.30
C LEU A 1090 -14.28 -14.60 -26.53
N SER A 1091 -15.17 -14.94 -27.47
CA SER A 1091 -14.85 -15.74 -28.66
C SER A 1091 -14.82 -14.95 -29.97
N ASP A 1092 -15.30 -13.70 -29.98
CA ASP A 1092 -15.33 -12.87 -31.19
C ASP A 1092 -13.98 -12.14 -31.39
N PRO A 1093 -13.30 -12.28 -32.54
CA PRO A 1093 -12.08 -11.53 -32.89
C PRO A 1093 -12.20 -10.00 -32.82
N ASN A 1094 -13.42 -9.45 -32.90
CA ASN A 1094 -13.67 -8.00 -32.81
C ASN A 1094 -14.06 -7.53 -31.39
N SER A 1095 -14.21 -8.45 -30.42
CA SER A 1095 -14.58 -8.13 -29.04
C SER A 1095 -13.46 -7.40 -28.29
N ALA A 1096 -13.79 -6.79 -27.14
CA ALA A 1096 -12.77 -6.29 -26.21
C ALA A 1096 -11.83 -7.42 -25.74
N ALA A 1097 -12.31 -8.67 -25.65
CA ALA A 1097 -11.51 -9.82 -25.22
C ALA A 1097 -10.28 -10.08 -26.08
N SER A 1098 -10.41 -9.93 -27.41
CA SER A 1098 -9.26 -10.08 -28.31
C SER A 1098 -8.18 -9.01 -28.11
N ARG A 1099 -8.48 -7.92 -27.38
CA ARG A 1099 -7.55 -6.82 -27.06
C ARG A 1099 -6.91 -6.93 -25.68
N HIS A 1100 -7.42 -7.79 -24.78
CA HIS A 1100 -6.89 -8.05 -23.43
C HIS A 1100 -6.44 -9.53 -23.29
N ASN A 1101 -5.57 -10.02 -24.18
CA ASN A 1101 -5.06 -11.41 -24.18
C ASN A 1101 -6.16 -12.50 -24.07
N GLY A 1102 -7.36 -12.25 -24.60
CA GLY A 1102 -8.51 -13.15 -24.51
C GLY A 1102 -9.22 -13.17 -23.14
N TRP A 1103 -8.87 -12.28 -22.19
CA TRP A 1103 -9.29 -12.36 -20.78
C TRP A 1103 -9.00 -13.73 -20.14
N LYS A 1104 -7.80 -14.26 -20.38
CA LYS A 1104 -7.30 -15.46 -19.70
C LYS A 1104 -7.54 -15.36 -18.20
N GLY A 1105 -7.98 -16.46 -17.59
CA GLY A 1105 -8.36 -16.51 -16.18
C GLY A 1105 -9.84 -16.28 -15.87
N LEU A 1106 -10.67 -15.75 -16.79
CA LEU A 1106 -12.14 -15.78 -16.59
C LEU A 1106 -12.67 -17.21 -16.60
N PHE A 1107 -13.60 -17.53 -15.69
CA PHE A 1107 -13.96 -18.91 -15.33
C PHE A 1107 -12.74 -19.78 -14.94
N GLY A 1108 -11.68 -19.15 -14.44
CA GLY A 1108 -10.43 -19.81 -14.10
C GLY A 1108 -10.56 -20.73 -12.89
N ARG A 1109 -9.83 -21.83 -12.94
CA ARG A 1109 -9.67 -22.78 -11.85
C ARG A 1109 -8.42 -22.46 -11.04
N LEU A 1110 -8.59 -22.39 -9.72
CA LEU A 1110 -7.49 -22.18 -8.78
C LEU A 1110 -6.46 -23.34 -8.83
N ASP A 1111 -5.21 -23.01 -8.54
CA ASP A 1111 -4.14 -23.99 -8.33
C ASP A 1111 -4.03 -24.36 -6.85
N PHE A 1112 -4.01 -25.65 -6.53
CA PHE A 1112 -3.77 -26.14 -5.18
C PHE A 1112 -2.38 -25.73 -4.63
N ASN A 1113 -1.36 -25.63 -5.49
CA ASN A 1113 -0.01 -25.24 -5.08
C ASN A 1113 0.21 -23.72 -5.09
N GLY A 1114 -0.72 -22.97 -5.68
CA GLY A 1114 -0.67 -21.51 -5.74
C GLY A 1114 -1.30 -20.85 -4.51
N HIS A 1115 -1.68 -19.59 -4.69
CA HIS A 1115 -2.37 -18.76 -3.71
C HIS A 1115 -3.68 -18.21 -4.29
N PHE A 1116 -4.56 -17.74 -3.43
CA PHE A 1116 -5.75 -16.99 -3.84
C PHE A 1116 -5.32 -15.62 -4.39
N LEU A 1117 -5.96 -15.20 -5.47
CA LEU A 1117 -5.92 -13.81 -5.92
C LEU A 1117 -6.58 -12.90 -4.87
N THR A 1118 -6.38 -11.58 -4.97
CA THR A 1118 -6.89 -10.61 -3.98
C THR A 1118 -8.40 -10.82 -3.77
N ALA A 1119 -8.82 -11.03 -2.51
CA ALA A 1119 -10.22 -11.34 -2.19
C ALA A 1119 -11.11 -10.21 -2.67
N LEU A 1120 -11.93 -10.51 -3.67
CA LEU A 1120 -12.93 -9.59 -4.21
C LEU A 1120 -14.15 -9.52 -3.29
N THR A 1121 -14.79 -8.35 -3.32
CA THR A 1121 -16.07 -8.11 -2.68
C THR A 1121 -17.25 -8.77 -3.40
N ASP A 1122 -17.06 -9.24 -4.65
CA ASP A 1122 -18.00 -10.10 -5.38
C ASP A 1122 -17.24 -11.26 -6.06
N ILE A 1123 -17.67 -12.49 -5.79
CA ILE A 1123 -17.14 -13.70 -6.41
C ILE A 1123 -17.98 -14.03 -7.64
N ASN A 1124 -17.47 -13.66 -8.82
CA ASN A 1124 -18.12 -13.88 -10.10
C ASN A 1124 -17.10 -14.44 -11.11
N PRO A 1125 -17.38 -15.60 -11.76
CA PRO A 1125 -16.49 -16.16 -12.79
C PRO A 1125 -16.21 -15.23 -13.98
N MET A 1126 -17.06 -14.23 -14.22
CA MET A 1126 -16.88 -13.22 -15.27
C MET A 1126 -16.34 -11.88 -14.76
N GLY A 1127 -16.07 -11.71 -13.47
CA GLY A 1127 -15.51 -10.45 -12.95
C GLY A 1127 -13.97 -10.44 -12.99
N LYS A 1128 -13.36 -9.27 -12.74
CA LYS A 1128 -11.89 -9.00 -12.83
C LYS A 1128 -10.96 -10.15 -12.46
N THR A 1129 -11.19 -10.82 -11.33
CA THR A 1129 -10.31 -11.90 -10.88
C THR A 1129 -10.47 -13.19 -11.68
N GLY A 1130 -11.70 -13.51 -12.11
CA GLY A 1130 -12.07 -14.64 -12.98
C GLY A 1130 -11.82 -16.06 -12.41
N THR A 1131 -10.71 -16.24 -11.70
CA THR A 1131 -10.15 -17.47 -11.19
C THR A 1131 -10.72 -17.78 -9.81
N VAL A 1132 -11.98 -18.22 -9.83
CA VAL A 1132 -12.79 -18.46 -8.61
C VAL A 1132 -13.35 -19.87 -8.54
N ILE A 1133 -13.00 -20.75 -9.49
CA ILE A 1133 -13.44 -22.14 -9.51
C ILE A 1133 -12.52 -22.98 -8.61
N HIS A 1134 -13.12 -23.84 -7.79
CA HIS A 1134 -12.41 -24.70 -6.85
C HIS A 1134 -11.42 -25.64 -7.58
N PRO A 1135 -10.22 -25.94 -7.05
CA PRO A 1135 -9.21 -26.73 -7.78
C PRO A 1135 -9.67 -28.15 -8.20
N ASN A 1136 -10.49 -28.83 -7.40
CA ASN A 1136 -10.94 -30.21 -7.68
C ASN A 1136 -12.46 -30.38 -7.84
N GLN A 1137 -13.23 -29.36 -7.47
CA GLN A 1137 -14.68 -29.47 -7.34
C GLN A 1137 -15.35 -28.65 -8.44
N ARG A 1138 -16.44 -29.17 -9.01
CA ARG A 1138 -17.26 -28.50 -10.05
C ARG A 1138 -18.18 -27.42 -9.47
N ARG A 1139 -17.57 -26.43 -8.82
CA ARG A 1139 -18.24 -25.27 -8.22
C ARG A 1139 -17.25 -24.11 -8.07
N ILE A 1140 -17.77 -22.93 -7.79
CA ILE A 1140 -16.94 -21.82 -7.31
C ILE A 1140 -16.54 -22.03 -5.84
N ILE A 1141 -15.59 -21.24 -5.37
CA ILE A 1141 -15.24 -21.17 -3.96
C ILE A 1141 -16.41 -20.65 -3.09
N THR A 1142 -16.48 -21.15 -1.87
CA THR A 1142 -17.49 -20.80 -0.86
C THR A 1142 -17.10 -19.55 -0.07
N VAL A 1143 -18.06 -18.96 0.65
CA VAL A 1143 -17.83 -17.89 1.62
C VAL A 1143 -16.75 -18.30 2.63
N ARG A 1144 -16.80 -19.53 3.16
CA ARG A 1144 -15.78 -20.06 4.08
C ARG A 1144 -14.40 -20.20 3.45
N GLU A 1145 -14.30 -20.64 2.20
CA GLU A 1145 -13.01 -20.73 1.50
C GLU A 1145 -12.43 -19.32 1.26
N CYS A 1146 -13.26 -18.32 0.94
CA CYS A 1146 -12.84 -16.92 0.90
C CYS A 1146 -12.39 -16.40 2.28
N ALA A 1147 -13.11 -16.77 3.35
CA ALA A 1147 -12.75 -16.39 4.71
C ALA A 1147 -11.39 -16.98 5.11
N ARG A 1148 -11.13 -18.24 4.73
CA ARG A 1148 -9.81 -18.86 4.89
C ARG A 1148 -8.77 -18.24 3.97
N ALA A 1149 -9.08 -17.75 2.77
CA ALA A 1149 -8.10 -17.01 1.99
C ALA A 1149 -7.55 -15.76 2.73
N GLN A 1150 -8.36 -15.18 3.63
CA GLN A 1150 -8.02 -14.04 4.49
C GLN A 1150 -7.48 -14.46 5.88
N GLY A 1151 -7.53 -15.75 6.25
CA GLY A 1151 -7.12 -16.22 7.58
C GLY A 1151 -8.11 -15.95 8.71
N PHE A 1152 -9.41 -15.84 8.40
CA PHE A 1152 -10.42 -15.83 9.46
C PHE A 1152 -10.49 -17.18 10.19
N PRO A 1153 -10.64 -17.17 11.53
CA PRO A 1153 -10.97 -18.37 12.29
C PRO A 1153 -12.28 -19.00 11.80
N ASP A 1154 -12.38 -20.33 11.84
CA ASP A 1154 -13.56 -21.04 11.36
C ASP A 1154 -14.79 -20.85 12.24
N LYS A 1155 -14.57 -20.53 13.53
CA LYS A 1155 -15.62 -20.13 14.47
C LYS A 1155 -16.25 -18.77 14.15
N PHE A 1156 -15.61 -17.97 13.29
CA PHE A 1156 -16.12 -16.65 12.89
C PHE A 1156 -17.31 -16.81 11.95
N VAL A 1157 -18.45 -16.21 12.29
CA VAL A 1157 -19.72 -16.37 11.54
C VAL A 1157 -20.06 -15.10 10.78
N PHE A 1158 -20.34 -15.21 9.48
CA PHE A 1158 -20.78 -14.10 8.64
C PHE A 1158 -22.31 -14.09 8.50
N LEU A 1159 -22.91 -12.91 8.63
CA LEU A 1159 -24.36 -12.67 8.55
C LEU A 1159 -24.69 -11.68 7.43
N SER A 1160 -25.94 -11.70 6.97
CA SER A 1160 -26.52 -10.71 6.05
C SER A 1160 -27.92 -10.32 6.55
N ASP A 1161 -28.27 -9.03 6.44
CA ASP A 1161 -29.61 -8.50 6.73
C ASP A 1161 -30.66 -8.92 5.68
N ARG A 1162 -30.19 -9.42 4.53
CA ARG A 1162 -31.03 -9.79 3.38
C ARG A 1162 -30.84 -11.25 2.97
N ASP A 1163 -30.12 -12.04 3.77
CA ASP A 1163 -29.76 -13.41 3.44
C ASP A 1163 -29.00 -13.52 2.09
N ASP A 1164 -28.17 -12.52 1.76
CA ASP A 1164 -27.38 -12.45 0.54
C ASP A 1164 -25.91 -12.83 0.76
N VAL A 1165 -25.46 -13.86 0.04
CA VAL A 1165 -24.06 -14.32 0.03
C VAL A 1165 -23.09 -13.23 -0.44
N LYS A 1166 -23.54 -12.31 -1.30
CA LYS A 1166 -22.73 -11.17 -1.74
C LYS A 1166 -22.33 -10.26 -0.59
N ASP A 1167 -23.21 -10.04 0.39
CA ASP A 1167 -22.87 -9.24 1.56
C ASP A 1167 -21.77 -9.90 2.39
N MET A 1168 -21.79 -11.23 2.50
CA MET A 1168 -20.74 -11.99 3.20
C MET A 1168 -19.40 -11.91 2.45
N HIS A 1169 -19.41 -12.03 1.12
CA HIS A 1169 -18.20 -11.82 0.32
C HIS A 1169 -17.68 -10.38 0.41
N ARG A 1170 -18.56 -9.37 0.39
CA ARG A 1170 -18.19 -7.96 0.56
C ARG A 1170 -17.51 -7.72 1.91
N GLN A 1171 -18.05 -8.29 2.98
CA GLN A 1171 -17.46 -8.23 4.31
C GLN A 1171 -16.03 -8.80 4.33
N ILE A 1172 -15.84 -10.00 3.76
CA ILE A 1172 -14.53 -10.66 3.68
C ILE A 1172 -13.55 -9.86 2.80
N GLY A 1173 -14.00 -9.39 1.63
CA GLY A 1173 -13.18 -8.64 0.68
C GLY A 1173 -12.74 -7.27 1.21
N ASN A 1174 -13.55 -6.63 2.05
CA ASN A 1174 -13.22 -5.36 2.72
C ASN A 1174 -12.33 -5.54 3.95
N ALA A 1175 -12.33 -6.72 4.57
CA ALA A 1175 -11.58 -6.94 5.79
C ALA A 1175 -10.06 -6.86 5.60
N VAL A 1176 -9.37 -6.54 6.69
CA VAL A 1176 -7.93 -6.80 6.83
C VAL A 1176 -7.75 -8.26 7.27
N PRO A 1177 -6.81 -9.01 6.67
CA PRO A 1177 -6.50 -10.37 7.10
C PRO A 1177 -6.18 -10.43 8.61
N PRO A 1178 -6.90 -11.23 9.42
CA PRO A 1178 -6.63 -11.32 10.85
C PRO A 1178 -5.18 -11.70 11.20
N PRO A 1179 -4.48 -12.61 10.49
CA PRO A 1179 -3.07 -12.90 10.79
C PRO A 1179 -2.14 -11.70 10.63
N LEU A 1180 -2.39 -10.84 9.63
CA LEU A 1180 -1.63 -9.59 9.46
C LEU A 1180 -1.92 -8.61 10.60
N ALA A 1181 -3.19 -8.45 10.99
CA ALA A 1181 -3.57 -7.62 12.12
C ALA A 1181 -2.99 -8.14 13.45
N PHE A 1182 -2.91 -9.46 13.63
CA PHE A 1182 -2.26 -10.10 14.77
C PHE A 1182 -0.76 -9.81 14.80
N SER A 1183 -0.05 -9.94 13.67
CA SER A 1183 1.36 -9.56 13.56
C SER A 1183 1.61 -8.10 13.93
N LEU A 1184 0.75 -7.17 13.48
CA LEU A 1184 0.82 -5.76 13.87
C LEU A 1184 0.55 -5.57 15.37
N GLY A 1185 -0.47 -6.23 15.91
CA GLY A 1185 -0.79 -6.19 17.34
C GLY A 1185 0.35 -6.72 18.21
N ARG A 1186 1.16 -7.66 17.73
CA ARG A 1186 2.34 -8.15 18.45
C ARG A 1186 3.47 -7.12 18.53
N GLU A 1187 3.62 -6.26 17.54
CA GLU A 1187 4.56 -5.12 17.65
C GLU A 1187 4.09 -4.13 18.72
N LEU A 1188 2.78 -3.92 18.85
CA LEU A 1188 2.22 -3.14 19.96
C LEU A 1188 2.45 -3.82 21.33
N VAL A 1189 2.29 -5.16 21.41
CA VAL A 1189 2.63 -5.91 22.64
C VAL A 1189 4.10 -5.70 23.03
N ARG A 1190 5.03 -5.69 22.06
CA ARG A 1190 6.45 -5.41 22.34
C ARG A 1190 6.66 -4.01 22.90
N SER A 1191 6.00 -2.99 22.33
CA SER A 1191 6.04 -1.61 22.84
C SER A 1191 5.51 -1.50 24.27
N LEU A 1192 4.41 -2.20 24.59
CA LEU A 1192 3.86 -2.22 25.94
C LEU A 1192 4.77 -2.97 26.93
N LEU A 1193 5.36 -4.09 26.51
CA LEU A 1193 6.31 -4.84 27.33
C LEU A 1193 7.56 -4.02 27.66
N ASN A 1194 8.08 -3.24 26.71
CA ASN A 1194 9.20 -2.33 26.96
C ASN A 1194 8.81 -1.22 27.95
N THR A 1195 7.61 -0.68 27.83
CA THR A 1195 7.07 0.27 28.81
C THR A 1195 7.00 -0.34 30.21
N TYR A 1196 6.54 -1.59 30.34
CA TYR A 1196 6.48 -2.33 31.60
C TYR A 1196 7.88 -2.52 32.23
N LYS A 1197 8.87 -2.92 31.41
CA LYS A 1197 10.27 -3.08 31.86
C LYS A 1197 10.83 -1.79 32.45
N ASP A 1198 10.65 -0.67 31.77
CA ASP A 1198 11.16 0.63 32.20
C ASP A 1198 10.54 1.10 33.52
N GLN A 1199 9.24 0.84 33.72
CA GLN A 1199 8.54 1.17 34.96
C GLN A 1199 9.05 0.34 36.14
N ASN A 1200 9.25 -0.97 35.94
CA ASN A 1200 9.80 -1.85 36.97
C ASN A 1200 11.25 -1.50 37.34
N ASN A 1201 12.07 -1.15 36.35
CA ASN A 1201 13.46 -0.73 36.57
C ASN A 1201 13.56 0.58 37.36
N LYS A 1202 12.66 1.54 37.12
CA LYS A 1202 12.58 2.78 37.93
C LYS A 1202 12.13 2.50 39.37
N GLY A 1203 11.15 1.61 39.55
CA GLY A 1203 10.68 1.21 40.89
C GLY A 1203 11.70 0.45 41.74
N ASN A 1204 12.66 -0.26 41.12
CA ASN A 1204 13.77 -0.91 41.83
C ASN A 1204 14.89 0.06 42.20
N LYS A 1205 15.21 1.05 41.36
CA LYS A 1205 16.19 2.10 41.71
C LYS A 1205 15.78 2.90 42.95
N ASP A 1206 14.48 3.11 43.18
CA ASP A 1206 13.95 3.76 44.38
C ASP A 1206 13.96 2.85 45.63
N LYS A 1207 14.08 1.53 45.46
CA LYS A 1207 14.22 0.55 46.56
C LYS A 1207 15.68 0.17 46.86
N GLU A 1208 16.57 0.33 45.88
CA GLU A 1208 18.00 -0.02 45.97
C GLU A 1208 18.88 1.14 46.42
N ALA A 1209 18.30 2.28 46.82
CA ALA A 1209 18.99 3.27 47.64
C ALA A 1209 19.34 2.75 49.06
N THR A 1210 19.07 1.48 49.38
CA THR A 1210 19.38 0.86 50.67
C THR A 1210 20.29 -0.36 50.67
N ASP A 1211 20.73 -0.93 49.54
CA ASP A 1211 21.78 -1.96 49.59
C ASP A 1211 22.60 -1.99 48.30
N HIS A 1212 23.91 -1.79 48.44
CA HIS A 1212 24.88 -1.79 47.36
C HIS A 1212 25.18 -3.20 46.84
N VAL A 1213 25.49 -3.25 45.55
CA VAL A 1213 26.16 -4.28 44.73
C VAL A 1213 25.23 -5.12 43.83
N MET A 1214 25.54 -5.07 42.53
CA MET A 1214 25.05 -5.84 41.36
C MET A 1214 24.09 -5.11 40.40
N TYR A 1215 24.61 -4.18 39.59
CA TYR A 1215 23.96 -3.69 38.35
C TYR A 1215 24.97 -3.55 37.22
N GLU A 1216 25.11 -4.58 36.39
CA GLU A 1216 25.40 -4.52 34.95
C GLU A 1216 24.69 -5.73 34.31
N VAL A 1217 24.37 -5.68 33.01
CA VAL A 1217 23.65 -6.72 32.21
C VAL A 1217 22.11 -6.64 32.18
N TRP A 1218 21.46 -5.50 31.88
CA TRP A 1218 20.01 -5.52 31.50
C TRP A 1218 19.54 -4.47 30.48
N VAL A 1219 20.44 -3.78 29.76
CA VAL A 1219 20.05 -2.70 28.81
C VAL A 1219 20.00 -3.16 27.33
N ASP A 1220 20.38 -4.40 27.01
CA ASP A 1220 20.75 -4.75 25.63
C ASP A 1220 19.72 -5.48 24.76
N LEU A 1221 18.41 -5.49 25.08
CA LEU A 1221 17.46 -6.38 24.39
C LEU A 1221 16.20 -5.71 23.79
N SER A 1222 16.28 -4.46 23.32
CA SER A 1222 15.22 -3.89 22.47
C SER A 1222 15.67 -3.31 21.13
N GLU A 1223 16.98 -3.26 20.84
CA GLU A 1223 17.49 -2.87 19.51
C GLU A 1223 18.88 -3.44 19.15
N LYS A 1224 19.31 -4.48 19.87
CA LYS A 1224 20.42 -5.33 19.46
C LYS A 1224 19.88 -6.57 18.80
#